data_AF-A0AAN8G5K7-F1
#
_entry.id   AF-A0AAN8G5K7-F1
#
_cell.length_a   1.000
_cell.length_b   1.000
_cell.length_c   1.000
_cell.angle_alpha   90.00
_cell.angle_beta   90.00
_cell.angle_gamma   90.00
#
_symmetry.space_group_name_H-M   'P 1'
#
loop_
_entity.id
_entity.type
_entity.pdbx_description
1 polymer ?
#
loop_
_entity_poly.entity_id
_entity_poly.type
_entity_poly.pdbx_seq_one_letter_code
_entity_poly.pdbx_strand_id
1 'polypeptide(L)'
;CIMSAKPKPFIQRLFGIVARHFHKTCTKRVRWRDSFASGRIMPELGDKKPTHIVVGAGSAGCVMASRLSEDPNNRVLLIEAGPQDHWWDWRLHMPAALMYNLCHDRYNWFYHTVAQKNLSNRTFYWPRGRVWGGCSTLNAMVYVRGHPQDYDRWESEGAKGWNFKNCLPYFKKAETYNNSKGPGDPYRGHDGPLYVTRGSAEHPLHQAFLEAGRQHSIGTTDDMNGFKQEGLGTMDMTIRNGVRCSTSAAYIKPILSRNNLYTSSGITCTRVLFDGTRAIGIEFIRKVNFYGTGNIDSYSREKIYCEGDIILCGGAINTPQLLMLSGVGPADHLRAHEIPVVVDLPGVGQNLVDHLEVYVQQKCKQPITLYNQSSWRFPHNMIRIGLEWLATQKGLGASSHLETGGFARSSDNVEHPDIQFHFLPSTVHEDGRKVGHCHAFQVHVGNMRTKSKGCIKLASNDPRRHPIIDPNYMNHDADWKEFRKCVRLSREIFAQKAFDPFRGDELSPGKDVVSDAQIDNFVKEMSASAYHPSCSCKMGSQDDKMAVVDPETMCVHGAQNLKIVDASVMPSIVSGNLNAPVIMMAERAADILRGKELPPVTVPIYRHNSNYYNERMYGSAANAGSQFDYVHGMDENNFQLVDSSKPVQRNPQRNYRARQLQFKKLLQKDQERREQALQGQNLKMKRSIAKEQQRAFKMWQRRGGNARQGQRGPGGRYAGERPKDRLPSVQVRPEWQVIEEMDFPRLHKLNLPGVGNGEDIGKHLYGTLHFYDKAIDRVSVRNPITLQRCGGNFYNVTTTEDPVIEELAQQGIGNVFATDIIIATLMTAPRSASYGIFIMFSDDFFPFTVYSWDIVAHRVGDKLFLDKRDTGGISNPVDALTVSETSGDPPSFEGAGINNAKDLATEALFINQNFRRQVLKRNEHPYVMAHPRAPFEEEGGESGCGYRYRKWNLGKNANGKPIEVVCRTEHDGVMAGPSGDVQFLTIKSFNEWDSSQSGGVDWRVKLDGQKGAVLATEIKNNSCKLAKWTALLANSDAIKFGYVSRVSVRNSAQHLILGTQQLRPVEFAQNISMNMDNGWGILRCVIDSCMRQPQGKYLLMKDPQSPVIRLYSLPEGTFESEQESSDGQGGDSDDN
;
A
#
# COMPACT_ATOMS: atom_id res chain seq x y z
N CYS A 1 -46.41 85.67 -1.09
CA CYS A 1 -46.20 87.06 -0.61
C CYS A 1 -45.35 87.04 0.67
N ILE A 2 -44.38 87.95 0.80
CA ILE A 2 -43.77 88.43 2.07
C ILE A 2 -43.00 87.35 2.88
N MET A 3 -41.73 87.46 3.28
CA MET A 3 -40.67 88.49 3.27
C MET A 3 -39.31 87.75 3.15
N SER A 4 -38.22 88.21 2.51
CA SER A 4 -37.55 89.52 2.45
C SER A 4 -36.92 90.01 3.77
N ALA A 5 -35.65 89.65 4.01
CA ALA A 5 -34.61 90.55 4.53
C ALA A 5 -33.19 89.97 4.38
N LYS A 6 -32.22 90.76 3.89
CA LYS A 6 -30.77 90.45 3.92
C LYS A 6 -30.09 91.21 5.05
N PRO A 7 -29.05 90.65 5.71
CA PRO A 7 -28.06 91.44 6.44
C PRO A 7 -26.69 91.55 5.72
N LYS A 8 -26.42 92.77 5.25
CA LYS A 8 -25.17 93.57 5.15
C LYS A 8 -23.73 92.96 5.18
N PRO A 9 -22.72 93.68 4.61
CA PRO A 9 -21.60 93.06 3.89
C PRO A 9 -20.32 92.80 4.70
N PHE A 10 -20.40 92.51 6.01
CA PHE A 10 -19.21 92.12 6.78
C PHE A 10 -18.83 90.65 6.56
N ILE A 11 -19.85 89.78 6.42
CA ILE A 11 -19.70 88.33 6.26
C ILE A 11 -19.02 87.96 4.94
N GLN A 12 -19.21 88.72 3.85
CA GLN A 12 -18.57 88.43 2.56
C GLN A 12 -17.04 88.60 2.56
N ARG A 13 -16.48 89.52 3.35
CA ARG A 13 -15.01 89.63 3.50
C ARG A 13 -14.42 88.48 4.32
N LEU A 14 -15.12 88.03 5.36
CA LEU A 14 -14.71 86.85 6.13
C LEU A 14 -14.77 85.58 5.27
N PHE A 15 -15.86 85.38 4.53
CA PHE A 15 -15.97 84.26 3.57
C PHE A 15 -14.91 84.33 2.46
N GLY A 16 -14.51 85.51 1.99
CA GLY A 16 -13.42 85.62 1.01
C GLY A 16 -12.05 85.14 1.53
N ILE A 17 -11.76 85.35 2.81
CA ILE A 17 -10.51 84.90 3.45
C ILE A 17 -10.61 83.43 3.87
N VAL A 18 -11.72 83.02 4.49
CA VAL A 18 -11.98 81.62 4.87
C VAL A 18 -12.06 80.72 3.64
N ALA A 19 -12.69 81.15 2.54
CA ALA A 19 -12.72 80.38 1.30
C ALA A 19 -11.32 80.22 0.69
N ARG A 20 -10.47 81.27 0.67
CA ARG A 20 -9.08 81.13 0.19
C ARG A 20 -8.23 80.26 1.11
N HIS A 21 -8.52 80.21 2.41
CA HIS A 21 -7.84 79.31 3.34
C HIS A 21 -8.33 77.86 3.17
N PHE A 22 -9.65 77.62 3.03
CA PHE A 22 -10.23 76.31 2.75
C PHE A 22 -9.82 75.74 1.39
N HIS A 23 -9.80 76.57 0.32
CA HIS A 23 -9.33 76.13 -1.00
C HIS A 23 -7.82 75.84 -1.05
N LYS A 24 -7.05 76.26 -0.03
CA LYS A 24 -5.63 75.88 0.17
C LYS A 24 -5.39 74.87 1.30
N THR A 25 -6.42 74.39 1.99
CA THR A 25 -6.30 73.38 3.07
C THR A 25 -7.16 72.13 2.88
N CYS A 26 -8.07 72.10 1.90
CA CYS A 26 -8.77 70.88 1.46
C CYS A 26 -7.97 69.97 0.51
N THR A 27 -6.66 70.17 0.39
CA THR A 27 -5.72 69.15 -0.11
C THR A 27 -4.85 68.61 1.04
N LYS A 28 -5.48 68.19 2.15
CA LYS A 28 -4.86 67.13 2.96
C LYS A 28 -4.68 65.94 2.03
N ARG A 29 -3.43 65.65 1.64
CA ARG A 29 -3.05 64.43 0.94
C ARG A 29 -3.52 63.25 1.79
N VAL A 30 -4.69 62.70 1.47
CA VAL A 30 -5.12 61.38 1.95
C VAL A 30 -3.96 60.46 1.61
N ARG A 31 -3.28 59.91 2.63
CA ARG A 31 -2.18 59.00 2.35
C ARG A 31 -2.81 57.79 1.69
N TRP A 32 -2.16 57.25 0.66
CA TRP A 32 -2.74 56.15 -0.12
C TRP A 32 -3.02 54.90 0.77
N ARG A 33 -2.37 54.78 1.94
CA ARG A 33 -2.69 53.82 3.01
C ARG A 33 -4.08 54.02 3.65
N ASP A 34 -4.57 55.26 3.76
CA ASP A 34 -5.88 55.61 4.31
C ASP A 34 -7.03 55.16 3.39
N SER A 35 -6.73 54.86 2.13
CA SER A 35 -7.69 54.39 1.12
C SER A 35 -8.09 52.91 1.28
N PHE A 36 -7.42 52.14 2.15
CA PHE A 36 -7.60 50.68 2.32
C PHE A 36 -7.80 50.30 3.79
N ALA A 37 -8.84 50.83 4.43
CA ALA A 37 -9.22 50.43 5.78
C ALA A 37 -10.08 49.15 5.77
N SER A 38 -10.33 48.56 6.95
CA SER A 38 -11.34 47.50 7.11
C SER A 38 -12.69 48.00 6.59
N GLY A 39 -13.31 47.26 5.66
CA GLY A 39 -14.56 47.64 5.02
C GLY A 39 -14.50 48.87 4.11
N ARG A 40 -13.32 49.35 3.68
CA ARG A 40 -13.16 50.49 2.74
C ARG A 40 -12.02 50.27 1.76
N ILE A 41 -12.31 50.47 0.47
CA ILE A 41 -11.35 50.54 -0.64
C ILE A 41 -11.74 51.77 -1.46
N MET A 42 -10.88 52.78 -1.64
CA MET A 42 -11.24 53.89 -2.53
C MET A 42 -11.09 53.44 -4.00
N PRO A 43 -12.14 53.55 -4.83
CA PRO A 43 -12.12 52.98 -6.19
C PRO A 43 -11.29 53.81 -7.20
N GLU A 44 -11.13 55.11 -6.96
CA GLU A 44 -10.39 56.03 -7.84
C GLU A 44 -8.94 56.19 -7.40
N LEU A 45 -8.04 55.36 -7.95
CA LEU A 45 -6.63 55.31 -7.57
C LEU A 45 -5.67 55.91 -8.62
N GLY A 46 -6.15 56.25 -9.82
CA GLY A 46 -5.34 56.81 -10.91
C GLY A 46 -4.17 55.89 -11.30
N ASP A 47 -2.98 56.46 -11.47
CA ASP A 47 -1.70 55.77 -11.76
C ASP A 47 -1.13 54.96 -10.59
N LYS A 48 -1.95 54.68 -9.57
CA LYS A 48 -1.56 53.94 -8.38
C LYS A 48 -2.51 52.76 -8.17
N LYS A 49 -2.85 51.97 -9.20
CA LYS A 49 -3.63 50.74 -8.96
C LYS A 49 -2.75 49.71 -8.25
N PRO A 50 -3.29 48.70 -7.57
CA PRO A 50 -2.50 47.55 -7.12
C PRO A 50 -1.82 46.87 -8.32
N THR A 51 -0.54 46.54 -8.18
CA THR A 51 0.14 45.67 -9.17
C THR A 51 -0.26 44.21 -8.97
N HIS A 52 -0.66 43.84 -7.75
CA HIS A 52 -1.16 42.51 -7.42
C HIS A 52 -2.39 42.61 -6.52
N ILE A 53 -3.41 41.78 -6.78
CA ILE A 53 -4.57 41.60 -5.87
C ILE A 53 -4.61 40.16 -5.41
N VAL A 54 -4.46 39.94 -4.11
CA VAL A 54 -4.55 38.62 -3.46
C VAL A 54 -5.94 38.47 -2.84
N VAL A 55 -6.72 37.51 -3.33
CA VAL A 55 -8.12 37.30 -2.94
C VAL A 55 -8.21 36.19 -1.88
N GLY A 56 -8.43 36.58 -0.63
CA GLY A 56 -8.53 35.72 0.55
C GLY A 56 -7.26 35.77 1.40
N ALA A 57 -7.36 36.20 2.66
CA ALA A 57 -6.27 36.16 3.63
C ALA A 57 -6.21 34.81 4.36
N GLY A 58 -6.25 33.73 3.58
CA GLY A 58 -6.12 32.35 4.06
C GLY A 58 -4.66 31.95 4.33
N SER A 59 -4.42 30.64 4.51
CA SER A 59 -3.08 30.10 4.73
C SER A 59 -2.11 30.54 3.63
N ALA A 60 -2.47 30.34 2.35
CA ALA A 60 -1.66 30.75 1.21
C ALA A 60 -1.66 32.27 0.97
N GLY A 61 -2.81 32.94 1.02
CA GLY A 61 -2.90 34.37 0.71
C GLY A 61 -2.08 35.27 1.65
N CYS A 62 -1.96 34.89 2.92
CA CYS A 62 -1.04 35.56 3.85
C CYS A 62 0.43 35.43 3.42
N VAL A 63 0.84 34.27 2.91
CA VAL A 63 2.21 34.02 2.40
C VAL A 63 2.44 34.80 1.11
N MET A 64 1.53 34.70 0.13
CA MET A 64 1.63 35.40 -1.16
C MET A 64 1.76 36.91 -0.96
N ALA A 65 0.90 37.52 -0.15
CA ALA A 65 0.96 38.96 0.11
C ALA A 65 2.25 39.37 0.86
N SER A 66 2.76 38.49 1.72
CA SER A 66 4.02 38.71 2.45
C SER A 66 5.24 38.64 1.54
N ARG A 67 5.34 37.65 0.66
CA ARG A 67 6.48 37.46 -0.25
C ARG A 67 6.47 38.43 -1.43
N LEU A 68 5.31 38.71 -2.03
CA LEU A 68 5.22 39.67 -3.14
C LEU A 68 5.53 41.11 -2.70
N SER A 69 5.20 41.49 -1.46
CA SER A 69 5.51 42.82 -0.91
C SER A 69 6.94 42.97 -0.38
N GLU A 70 7.79 41.94 -0.49
CA GLU A 70 9.24 42.08 -0.28
C GLU A 70 9.89 42.94 -1.37
N ASP A 71 9.32 42.95 -2.59
CA ASP A 71 9.74 43.87 -3.65
C ASP A 71 9.05 45.24 -3.42
N PRO A 72 9.82 46.34 -3.22
CA PRO A 72 9.25 47.66 -2.99
C PRO A 72 8.49 48.23 -4.20
N ASN A 73 8.71 47.71 -5.41
CA ASN A 73 7.98 48.12 -6.62
C ASN A 73 6.56 47.55 -6.65
N ASN A 74 6.33 46.41 -6.01
CA ASN A 74 5.03 45.75 -5.96
C ASN A 74 4.08 46.44 -4.99
N ARG A 75 2.92 46.89 -5.50
CA ARG A 75 1.80 47.40 -4.71
C ARG A 75 0.78 46.26 -4.53
N VAL A 76 0.78 45.65 -3.36
CA VAL A 76 0.05 44.40 -3.09
C VAL A 76 -1.18 44.67 -2.24
N LEU A 77 -2.36 44.37 -2.79
CA LEU A 77 -3.64 44.45 -2.07
C LEU A 77 -4.11 43.06 -1.66
N LEU A 78 -4.17 42.78 -0.36
CA LEU A 78 -4.77 41.58 0.23
C LEU A 78 -6.19 41.88 0.71
N ILE A 79 -7.18 41.14 0.22
CA ILE A 79 -8.58 41.26 0.66
C ILE A 79 -9.06 39.99 1.37
N GLU A 80 -9.95 40.15 2.35
CA GLU A 80 -10.54 39.03 3.11
C GLU A 80 -12.02 39.30 3.41
N ALA A 81 -12.87 38.29 3.23
CA ALA A 81 -14.31 38.38 3.51
C ALA A 81 -14.59 38.46 5.02
N GLY A 82 -13.76 37.79 5.83
CA GLY A 82 -13.82 37.80 7.28
C GLY A 82 -13.24 39.04 7.98
N PRO A 83 -13.42 39.13 9.31
CA PRO A 83 -12.75 40.11 10.16
C PRO A 83 -11.26 39.78 10.36
N GLN A 84 -10.55 40.71 11.02
CA GLN A 84 -9.16 40.52 11.42
C GLN A 84 -9.05 39.64 12.68
N ASP A 85 -7.94 38.90 12.82
CA ASP A 85 -7.66 38.05 13.98
C ASP A 85 -7.01 38.86 15.12
N HIS A 86 -7.78 39.81 15.67
CA HIS A 86 -7.33 40.73 16.72
C HIS A 86 -6.75 40.01 17.94
N TRP A 87 -5.66 40.54 18.49
CA TRP A 87 -4.87 39.90 19.56
C TRP A 87 -5.64 39.66 20.87
N TRP A 88 -6.68 40.46 21.13
CA TRP A 88 -7.52 40.34 22.34
C TRP A 88 -8.59 39.25 22.26
N ASP A 89 -8.88 38.68 21.08
CA ASP A 89 -9.84 37.56 20.99
C ASP A 89 -9.15 36.24 21.35
N TRP A 90 -9.04 35.99 22.66
CA TRP A 90 -8.40 34.81 23.24
C TRP A 90 -8.87 33.49 22.64
N ARG A 91 -10.11 33.41 22.11
CA ARG A 91 -10.65 32.19 21.48
C ARG A 91 -9.88 31.79 20.22
N LEU A 92 -9.34 32.76 19.47
CA LEU A 92 -8.53 32.49 18.29
C LEU A 92 -7.10 32.07 18.68
N HIS A 93 -6.56 32.67 19.74
CA HIS A 93 -5.13 32.59 20.10
C HIS A 93 -4.80 31.47 21.09
N MET A 94 -5.74 31.08 21.95
CA MET A 94 -5.60 29.99 22.92
C MET A 94 -5.79 28.64 22.23
N PRO A 95 -4.76 27.76 22.19
CA PRO A 95 -4.86 26.45 21.53
C PRO A 95 -6.05 25.59 21.96
N ALA A 96 -6.34 25.49 23.27
CA ALA A 96 -7.44 24.68 23.79
C ALA A 96 -8.84 25.23 23.43
N ALA A 97 -8.95 26.51 23.02
CA ALA A 97 -10.23 27.14 22.68
C ALA A 97 -10.77 26.77 21.29
N LEU A 98 -10.06 25.91 20.55
CA LEU A 98 -10.36 25.41 19.20
C LEU A 98 -11.86 25.27 18.89
N MET A 99 -12.58 24.49 19.69
CA MET A 99 -13.99 24.14 19.46
C MET A 99 -14.93 25.35 19.46
N TYR A 100 -14.65 26.40 20.24
CA TYR A 100 -15.51 27.59 20.33
C TYR A 100 -15.68 28.29 18.98
N ASN A 101 -14.66 28.27 18.13
CA ASN A 101 -14.70 28.95 16.84
C ASN A 101 -15.34 28.10 15.73
N LEU A 102 -15.44 26.78 15.93
CA LEU A 102 -16.09 25.87 14.98
C LEU A 102 -17.62 25.89 15.13
N CYS A 103 -18.15 26.31 16.29
CA CYS A 103 -19.58 26.29 16.59
C CYS A 103 -20.37 27.52 16.11
N HIS A 104 -19.72 28.60 15.65
CA HIS A 104 -20.38 29.84 15.20
C HIS A 104 -19.87 30.33 13.84
N ASP A 105 -20.77 30.93 13.06
CA ASP A 105 -20.53 31.52 11.73
C ASP A 105 -19.65 32.80 11.75
N ARG A 106 -19.45 33.44 12.91
CA ARG A 106 -18.69 34.70 13.03
C ARG A 106 -17.32 34.66 12.32
N TYR A 107 -16.56 33.60 12.53
CA TYR A 107 -15.22 33.38 11.95
C TYR A 107 -15.22 32.24 10.93
N ASN A 108 -16.39 31.72 10.56
CA ASN A 108 -16.55 30.45 9.87
C ASN A 108 -17.59 30.56 8.76
N TRP A 109 -17.29 30.04 7.58
CA TRP A 109 -18.26 29.99 6.48
C TRP A 109 -19.47 29.08 6.75
N PHE A 110 -19.33 28.12 7.66
CA PHE A 110 -20.44 27.26 8.11
C PHE A 110 -21.09 26.46 6.96
N TYR A 111 -20.25 25.86 6.09
CA TYR A 111 -20.74 25.09 4.94
C TYR A 111 -21.40 23.77 5.36
N HIS A 112 -22.24 23.28 4.46
CA HIS A 112 -22.84 21.96 4.50
C HIS A 112 -22.71 21.29 3.14
N THR A 113 -22.49 19.97 3.12
CA THR A 113 -22.50 19.19 1.86
C THR A 113 -23.92 18.95 1.37
N VAL A 114 -24.08 18.43 0.16
CA VAL A 114 -25.30 17.69 -0.21
C VAL A 114 -25.41 16.41 0.60
N ALA A 115 -26.62 15.83 0.65
CA ALA A 115 -26.87 14.54 1.27
C ALA A 115 -26.02 13.44 0.61
N GLN A 116 -25.20 12.76 1.41
CA GLN A 116 -24.22 11.80 0.90
C GLN A 116 -24.86 10.42 0.70
N LYS A 117 -25.10 10.06 -0.57
CA LYS A 117 -25.80 8.84 -1.00
C LYS A 117 -25.36 7.57 -0.27
N ASN A 118 -24.04 7.37 -0.17
CA ASN A 118 -23.46 6.14 0.39
C ASN A 118 -23.39 6.17 1.93
N LEU A 119 -23.59 7.34 2.56
CA LEU A 119 -23.49 7.58 4.00
C LEU A 119 -24.86 7.89 4.63
N SER A 120 -25.86 7.08 4.30
CA SER A 120 -27.26 7.19 4.79
C SER A 120 -27.91 8.55 4.53
N ASN A 121 -27.56 9.21 3.41
CA ASN A 121 -28.02 10.55 3.05
C ASN A 121 -27.71 11.63 4.11
N ARG A 122 -26.70 11.40 4.97
CA ARG A 122 -26.25 12.42 5.94
C ARG A 122 -25.69 13.63 5.22
N THR A 123 -25.99 14.82 5.74
CA THR A 123 -25.37 16.09 5.35
C THR A 123 -24.23 16.39 6.30
N PHE A 124 -23.03 16.58 5.77
CA PHE A 124 -21.83 16.84 6.57
C PHE A 124 -21.67 18.33 6.82
N TYR A 125 -21.16 18.67 8.00
CA TYR A 125 -20.78 20.02 8.36
C TYR A 125 -19.32 20.29 8.01
N TRP A 126 -19.05 21.36 7.27
CA TRP A 126 -17.72 21.72 6.78
C TRP A 126 -17.31 23.12 7.26
N PRO A 127 -16.70 23.23 8.47
CA PRO A 127 -16.17 24.49 8.96
C PRO A 127 -14.99 24.97 8.11
N ARG A 128 -14.96 26.27 7.77
CA ARG A 128 -13.85 26.91 7.03
C ARG A 128 -13.60 28.30 7.57
N GLY A 129 -12.34 28.66 7.76
CA GLY A 129 -11.95 29.98 8.26
C GLY A 129 -12.39 31.10 7.32
N ARG A 130 -13.21 32.01 7.86
CA ARG A 130 -13.60 33.31 7.31
C ARG A 130 -13.10 34.38 8.27
N VAL A 131 -11.77 34.55 8.31
CA VAL A 131 -11.01 35.40 9.23
C VAL A 131 -9.58 35.53 8.68
N TRP A 132 -8.82 36.54 9.08
CA TRP A 132 -7.39 36.61 8.75
C TRP A 132 -6.62 35.35 9.21
N GLY A 133 -5.78 34.82 8.33
CA GLY A 133 -5.13 33.51 8.44
C GLY A 133 -6.01 32.34 7.96
N GLY A 134 -7.29 32.59 7.66
CA GLY A 134 -8.28 31.62 7.22
C GLY A 134 -8.32 30.37 8.11
N CYS A 135 -8.16 29.21 7.48
CA CYS A 135 -8.19 27.94 8.22
C CYS A 135 -7.03 27.78 9.21
N SER A 136 -5.86 28.41 9.03
CA SER A 136 -4.77 28.33 10.03
C SER A 136 -5.11 28.97 11.38
N THR A 137 -6.04 29.93 11.38
CA THR A 137 -6.58 30.56 12.59
C THR A 137 -7.65 29.71 13.28
N LEU A 138 -8.23 28.72 12.59
CA LEU A 138 -9.26 27.80 13.12
C LEU A 138 -8.80 26.35 13.29
N ASN A 139 -7.66 25.93 12.73
CA ASN A 139 -7.27 24.53 12.66
C ASN A 139 -6.88 23.93 14.02
N ALA A 140 -6.74 22.61 14.06
CA ALA A 140 -6.23 21.83 15.19
C ALA A 140 -4.72 22.07 15.51
N MET A 141 -4.05 23.00 14.80
CA MET A 141 -2.62 23.32 14.87
C MET A 141 -1.63 22.21 14.51
N VAL A 142 -2.08 20.96 14.33
CA VAL A 142 -1.24 19.83 13.86
C VAL A 142 -0.49 20.23 12.58
N TYR A 143 0.83 20.08 12.61
CA TYR A 143 1.75 20.39 11.52
C TYR A 143 2.30 19.09 10.92
N VAL A 144 1.75 18.69 9.77
CA VAL A 144 2.23 17.57 8.98
C VAL A 144 2.48 18.04 7.55
N ARG A 145 3.60 17.64 6.95
CA ARG A 145 4.00 18.00 5.59
C ARG A 145 3.50 17.05 4.51
N GLY A 146 2.98 15.86 4.86
CA GLY A 146 2.63 14.80 3.90
C GLY A 146 3.83 13.91 3.56
N HIS A 147 3.61 12.83 2.80
CA HIS A 147 4.70 11.93 2.43
C HIS A 147 5.45 12.48 1.20
N PRO A 148 6.78 12.34 1.11
CA PRO A 148 7.54 12.73 -0.08
C PRO A 148 6.99 12.18 -1.40
N GLN A 149 6.57 10.90 -1.40
CA GLN A 149 6.02 10.26 -2.60
C GLN A 149 4.68 10.87 -3.06
N ASP A 150 3.95 11.60 -2.22
CA ASP A 150 2.74 12.30 -2.67
C ASP A 150 3.09 13.47 -3.62
N TYR A 151 4.24 14.10 -3.42
CA TYR A 151 4.78 15.18 -4.27
C TYR A 151 5.45 14.62 -5.52
N ASP A 152 6.21 13.53 -5.39
CA ASP A 152 6.78 12.85 -6.56
C ASP A 152 5.65 12.32 -7.48
N ARG A 153 4.53 11.86 -6.91
CA ARG A 153 3.31 11.55 -7.66
C ARG A 153 2.72 12.78 -8.37
N TRP A 154 2.69 13.96 -7.75
CA TRP A 154 2.21 15.18 -8.45
C TRP A 154 2.98 15.45 -9.74
N GLU A 155 4.29 15.24 -9.75
CA GLU A 155 5.10 15.36 -10.97
C GLU A 155 4.70 14.32 -12.04
N SER A 156 4.44 13.06 -11.64
CA SER A 156 3.89 12.03 -12.56
C SER A 156 2.46 12.32 -13.04
N GLU A 157 1.68 13.06 -12.25
CA GLU A 157 0.32 13.54 -12.59
C GLU A 157 0.35 14.80 -13.48
N GLY A 158 1.52 15.23 -13.95
CA GLY A 158 1.71 16.35 -14.87
C GLY A 158 2.05 17.69 -14.22
N ALA A 159 2.14 17.77 -12.88
CA ALA A 159 2.64 18.96 -12.18
C ALA A 159 4.17 18.97 -12.18
N LYS A 160 4.76 19.09 -13.38
CA LYS A 160 6.20 19.06 -13.60
C LYS A 160 6.94 20.01 -12.66
N GLY A 161 8.02 19.54 -12.06
CA GLY A 161 8.79 20.29 -11.09
C GLY A 161 8.23 20.27 -9.67
N TRP A 162 7.01 19.78 -9.39
CA TRP A 162 6.41 19.76 -8.03
C TRP A 162 6.72 18.52 -7.17
N ASN A 163 7.76 17.76 -7.55
CA ASN A 163 8.34 16.67 -6.76
C ASN A 163 8.91 17.13 -5.40
N PHE A 164 9.21 16.17 -4.51
CA PHE A 164 9.61 16.49 -3.14
C PHE A 164 10.94 17.25 -3.05
N LYS A 165 11.93 16.92 -3.89
CA LYS A 165 13.25 17.60 -3.89
C LYS A 165 13.14 19.10 -4.17
N ASN A 166 12.15 19.52 -4.95
CA ASN A 166 11.87 20.91 -5.26
C ASN A 166 10.94 21.58 -4.22
N CYS A 167 10.09 20.81 -3.54
CA CYS A 167 9.20 21.31 -2.48
C CYS A 167 9.88 21.46 -1.11
N LEU A 168 10.85 20.60 -0.76
CA LEU A 168 11.54 20.60 0.54
C LEU A 168 12.24 21.94 0.89
N PRO A 169 12.94 22.64 -0.02
CA PRO A 169 13.51 23.96 0.25
C PRO A 169 12.47 24.97 0.77
N TYR A 170 11.26 24.93 0.20
CA TYR A 170 10.17 25.84 0.57
C TYR A 170 9.48 25.45 1.88
N PHE A 171 9.43 24.16 2.23
CA PHE A 171 9.06 23.73 3.58
C PHE A 171 10.04 24.27 4.63
N LYS A 172 11.35 24.22 4.36
CA LYS A 172 12.38 24.75 5.27
C LYS A 172 12.30 26.28 5.38
N LYS A 173 12.16 26.99 4.25
CA LYS A 173 11.96 28.46 4.17
C LYS A 173 10.76 28.97 4.99
N ALA A 174 9.71 28.17 5.12
CA ALA A 174 8.52 28.52 5.88
C ALA A 174 8.69 28.37 7.40
N GLU A 175 9.50 27.41 7.84
CA GLU A 175 9.48 26.85 9.20
C GLU A 175 10.62 27.37 10.09
N THR A 176 10.30 27.66 11.36
CA THR A 176 11.25 27.61 12.47
C THR A 176 10.81 26.48 13.41
N TYR A 177 11.54 25.35 13.38
CA TYR A 177 11.26 24.21 14.25
C TYR A 177 12.04 24.29 15.55
N ASN A 178 11.36 24.12 16.69
CA ASN A 178 11.94 24.31 18.02
C ASN A 178 13.12 23.36 18.34
N ASN A 179 13.14 22.16 17.75
CA ASN A 179 14.19 21.15 17.92
C ASN A 179 15.10 21.02 16.69
N SER A 180 15.16 22.05 15.83
CA SER A 180 16.00 22.05 14.62
C SER A 180 17.49 21.99 14.96
N LYS A 181 18.28 21.29 14.13
CA LYS A 181 19.76 21.25 14.23
C LYS A 181 20.44 22.50 13.64
N GLY A 182 19.67 23.57 13.38
CA GLY A 182 20.16 24.81 12.76
C GLY A 182 20.33 24.68 11.24
N PRO A 183 21.20 25.48 10.60
CA PRO A 183 21.36 25.49 9.13
C PRO A 183 21.74 24.13 8.51
N GLY A 184 22.40 23.27 9.28
CA GLY A 184 22.78 21.91 8.87
C GLY A 184 21.69 20.86 9.02
N ASP A 185 20.48 21.20 9.47
CA ASP A 185 19.38 20.23 9.53
C ASP A 185 18.94 19.84 8.10
N PRO A 186 18.95 18.56 7.71
CA PRO A 186 18.57 18.16 6.36
C PRO A 186 17.09 18.43 6.07
N TYR A 187 16.17 18.22 7.03
CA TYR A 187 14.72 18.25 6.79
C TYR A 187 14.05 19.52 7.32
N ARG A 188 14.50 20.09 8.44
CA ARG A 188 13.78 21.14 9.18
C ARG A 188 14.23 22.55 8.85
N GLY A 189 13.31 23.50 8.95
CA GLY A 189 13.61 24.93 8.95
C GLY A 189 14.02 25.44 10.33
N HIS A 190 14.76 26.56 10.38
CA HIS A 190 15.23 27.15 11.64
C HIS A 190 15.07 28.69 11.71
N ASP A 191 14.72 29.34 10.61
CA ASP A 191 14.60 30.82 10.48
C ASP A 191 13.29 31.27 9.79
N GLY A 192 12.46 30.33 9.34
CA GLY A 192 11.19 30.63 8.68
C GLY A 192 10.16 31.26 9.63
N PRO A 193 9.22 32.09 9.12
CA PRO A 193 8.32 32.87 9.96
C PRO A 193 7.28 32.03 10.73
N LEU A 194 6.98 30.80 10.30
CA LEU A 194 6.03 29.91 10.96
C LEU A 194 6.73 29.10 12.04
N TYR A 195 6.38 29.36 13.30
CA TYR A 195 6.93 28.62 14.44
C TYR A 195 6.22 27.29 14.62
N VAL A 196 7.00 26.21 14.64
CA VAL A 196 6.56 24.83 14.82
C VAL A 196 7.21 24.26 16.07
N THR A 197 6.37 23.81 16.99
CA THR A 197 6.79 23.26 18.30
C THR A 197 6.30 21.83 18.42
N ARG A 198 7.21 20.91 18.72
CA ARG A 198 6.88 19.52 19.06
C ARG A 198 6.03 19.46 20.34
N GLY A 199 4.96 18.67 20.35
CA GLY A 199 4.16 18.45 21.58
C GLY A 199 4.98 17.87 22.73
N SER A 200 4.63 18.18 23.98
CA SER A 200 5.34 17.64 25.15
C SER A 200 4.96 16.18 25.44
N ALA A 201 3.71 15.78 25.14
CA ALA A 201 3.20 14.42 25.30
C ALA A 201 3.32 13.88 26.74
N GLU A 202 3.40 14.76 27.74
CA GLU A 202 3.61 14.42 29.16
C GLU A 202 2.43 13.65 29.79
N HIS A 203 1.24 13.79 29.22
CA HIS A 203 0.04 13.13 29.74
C HIS A 203 0.17 11.60 29.71
N PRO A 204 -0.18 10.86 30.79
CA PRO A 204 0.00 9.40 30.85
C PRO A 204 -0.63 8.62 29.68
N LEU A 205 -1.76 9.10 29.14
CA LEU A 205 -2.39 8.50 27.96
C LEU A 205 -1.62 8.74 26.65
N HIS A 206 -0.92 9.87 26.49
CA HIS A 206 -0.04 10.10 25.35
C HIS A 206 1.17 9.15 25.43
N GLN A 207 1.77 9.00 26.61
CA GLN A 207 2.84 8.02 26.84
C GLN A 207 2.36 6.58 26.60
N ALA A 208 1.16 6.21 27.05
CA ALA A 208 0.56 4.90 26.78
C ALA A 208 0.32 4.65 25.28
N PHE A 209 -0.07 5.68 24.51
CA PHE A 209 -0.26 5.58 23.07
C PHE A 209 1.08 5.39 22.32
N LEU A 210 2.12 6.13 22.69
CA LEU A 210 3.48 5.95 22.13
C LEU A 210 4.04 4.57 22.47
N GLU A 211 3.84 4.09 23.69
CA GLU A 211 4.29 2.78 24.14
C GLU A 211 3.48 1.63 23.52
N ALA A 212 2.18 1.81 23.27
CA ALA A 212 1.40 0.90 22.43
C ALA A 212 1.97 0.81 21.01
N GLY A 213 2.50 1.91 20.47
CA GLY A 213 3.24 1.92 19.19
C GLY A 213 4.48 1.04 19.21
N ARG A 214 5.26 1.03 20.30
CA ARG A 214 6.42 0.13 20.47
C ARG A 214 6.04 -1.34 20.62
N GLN A 215 4.86 -1.61 21.18
CA GLN A 215 4.34 -2.96 21.40
C GLN A 215 3.63 -3.53 20.16
N HIS A 216 3.17 -2.68 19.24
CA HIS A 216 2.51 -3.05 17.98
C HIS A 216 3.49 -3.06 16.79
N SER A 217 3.16 -3.79 15.72
CA SER A 217 4.00 -3.93 14.54
C SER A 217 4.19 -2.64 13.72
N ILE A 218 3.29 -1.65 13.88
CA ILE A 218 3.42 -0.30 13.30
C ILE A 218 4.69 0.41 13.79
N GLY A 219 5.14 0.12 15.01
CA GLY A 219 6.31 0.74 15.62
C GLY A 219 6.11 2.23 15.92
N THR A 220 7.23 2.93 16.09
CA THR A 220 7.25 4.37 16.38
C THR A 220 8.03 5.18 15.33
N THR A 221 7.79 6.49 15.32
CA THR A 221 8.58 7.47 14.55
C THR A 221 9.06 8.61 15.44
N ASP A 222 10.32 9.00 15.26
CA ASP A 222 10.93 10.14 15.94
C ASP A 222 10.56 11.47 15.28
N ASP A 223 10.29 11.51 13.98
CA ASP A 223 9.87 12.72 13.26
C ASP A 223 9.05 12.37 12.01
N MET A 224 7.74 12.60 12.07
CA MET A 224 6.80 12.38 10.97
C MET A 224 7.04 13.29 9.75
N ASN A 225 7.72 14.42 9.95
CA ASN A 225 8.06 15.41 8.94
C ASN A 225 9.52 15.31 8.45
N GLY A 226 10.27 14.33 9.00
CA GLY A 226 11.67 14.05 8.70
C GLY A 226 11.84 12.76 7.89
N PHE A 227 12.80 11.92 8.30
CA PHE A 227 13.17 10.70 7.57
C PHE A 227 12.03 9.67 7.43
N LYS A 228 11.20 9.45 8.46
CA LYS A 228 10.21 8.35 8.50
C LYS A 228 8.84 8.81 8.99
N GLN A 229 7.85 8.82 8.10
CA GLN A 229 6.46 9.12 8.50
C GLN A 229 5.77 7.95 9.21
N GLU A 230 6.04 6.71 8.82
CA GLU A 230 5.38 5.52 9.36
C GLU A 230 5.73 5.26 10.84
N GLY A 231 4.70 5.05 11.67
CA GLY A 231 4.83 4.78 13.10
C GLY A 231 3.90 5.66 13.95
N LEU A 232 3.75 5.31 15.23
CA LEU A 232 3.16 6.21 16.22
C LEU A 232 4.23 7.15 16.80
N GLY A 233 3.88 8.41 17.05
CA GLY A 233 4.85 9.43 17.44
C GLY A 233 4.23 10.71 17.97
N THR A 234 5.09 11.61 18.42
CA THR A 234 4.70 12.97 18.82
C THR A 234 4.32 13.78 17.58
N MET A 235 3.22 14.53 17.66
CA MET A 235 2.82 15.47 16.62
C MET A 235 3.49 16.84 16.85
N ASP A 236 3.84 17.50 15.76
CA ASP A 236 4.22 18.91 15.77
C ASP A 236 2.99 19.80 15.74
N MET A 237 3.11 21.00 16.31
CA MET A 237 2.04 21.98 16.34
C MET A 237 2.53 23.38 15.95
N THR A 238 1.72 24.13 15.19
CA THR A 238 1.92 25.56 14.93
C THR A 238 1.54 26.39 16.17
N ILE A 239 2.29 26.22 17.26
CA ILE A 239 2.13 26.92 18.54
C ILE A 239 3.49 27.52 18.91
N ARG A 240 3.49 28.79 19.34
CA ARG A 240 4.67 29.51 19.84
C ARG A 240 4.37 30.04 21.23
N ASN A 241 5.18 29.66 22.23
CA ASN A 241 5.02 30.11 23.62
C ASN A 241 3.58 29.93 24.15
N GLY A 242 2.94 28.79 23.84
CA GLY A 242 1.56 28.49 24.25
C GLY A 242 0.45 29.26 23.51
N VAL A 243 0.79 30.02 22.47
CA VAL A 243 -0.14 30.78 21.62
C VAL A 243 -0.14 30.21 20.20
N ARG A 244 -1.31 30.13 19.55
CA ARG A 244 -1.45 29.71 18.14
C ARG A 244 -0.58 30.57 17.20
N CYS A 245 0.22 29.92 16.35
CA CYS A 245 0.95 30.56 15.26
C CYS A 245 0.20 30.38 13.93
N SER A 246 -0.77 31.27 13.64
CA SER A 246 -1.48 31.30 12.35
C SER A 246 -0.63 31.96 11.26
N THR A 247 -1.01 31.79 9.98
CA THR A 247 -0.30 32.49 8.88
C THR A 247 -0.48 34.01 8.93
N SER A 248 -1.59 34.52 9.49
CA SER A 248 -1.73 35.95 9.80
C SER A 248 -0.67 36.40 10.80
N ALA A 249 -0.49 35.65 11.89
CA ALA A 249 0.48 35.96 12.93
C ALA A 249 1.94 35.83 12.46
N ALA A 250 2.24 34.83 11.63
CA ALA A 250 3.57 34.57 11.10
C ALA A 250 3.97 35.51 9.94
N TYR A 251 3.09 35.69 8.94
CA TYR A 251 3.44 36.32 7.67
C TYR A 251 2.92 37.75 7.50
N ILE A 252 1.80 38.14 8.11
CA ILE A 252 1.14 39.43 7.87
C ILE A 252 1.38 40.41 9.00
N LYS A 253 1.09 40.05 10.26
CA LYS A 253 1.22 40.96 11.41
C LYS A 253 2.61 41.61 11.54
N PRO A 254 3.75 40.90 11.29
CA PRO A 254 5.07 41.53 11.37
C PRO A 254 5.35 42.59 10.30
N ILE A 255 4.60 42.57 9.18
CA ILE A 255 4.89 43.39 7.99
C ILE A 255 3.83 44.44 7.67
N LEU A 256 2.78 44.59 8.50
CA LEU A 256 1.75 45.64 8.34
C LEU A 256 2.32 47.07 8.31
N SER A 257 3.57 47.26 8.77
CA SER A 257 4.31 48.52 8.66
C SER A 257 4.77 48.85 7.24
N ARG A 258 4.94 47.86 6.34
CA ARG A 258 5.38 48.05 4.95
C ARG A 258 4.49 49.05 4.21
N ASN A 259 5.10 49.91 3.40
CA ASN A 259 4.39 51.01 2.71
C ASN A 259 3.67 50.58 1.43
N ASN A 260 3.97 49.38 0.92
CA ASN A 260 3.55 48.80 -0.35
C ASN A 260 2.62 47.58 -0.20
N LEU A 261 2.32 47.17 1.05
CA LEU A 261 1.31 46.17 1.39
C LEU A 261 0.05 46.85 1.94
N TYR A 262 -1.11 46.39 1.48
CA TYR A 262 -2.40 46.96 1.82
C TYR A 262 -3.39 45.84 2.11
N THR A 263 -4.21 45.99 3.14
CA THR A 263 -5.04 44.90 3.67
C THR A 263 -6.45 45.40 3.96
N SER A 264 -7.49 44.73 3.44
CA SER A 264 -8.88 45.10 3.73
C SER A 264 -9.72 43.88 4.10
N SER A 265 -10.27 43.88 5.31
CA SER A 265 -11.20 42.88 5.85
C SER A 265 -12.67 43.27 5.60
N GLY A 266 -13.57 42.28 5.58
CA GLY A 266 -14.98 42.50 5.25
C GLY A 266 -15.25 42.70 3.76
N ILE A 267 -14.34 42.27 2.88
CA ILE A 267 -14.40 42.42 1.43
C ILE A 267 -14.62 41.04 0.82
N THR A 268 -15.85 40.77 0.36
CA THR A 268 -16.19 39.52 -0.34
C THR A 268 -16.04 39.75 -1.84
N CYS A 269 -15.03 39.16 -2.46
CA CYS A 269 -14.90 39.16 -3.92
C CYS A 269 -16.04 38.36 -4.55
N THR A 270 -16.72 38.94 -5.53
CA THR A 270 -17.87 38.34 -6.21
C THR A 270 -17.59 37.94 -7.65
N ARG A 271 -16.62 38.59 -8.30
CA ARG A 271 -16.22 38.27 -9.68
C ARG A 271 -14.81 38.79 -9.99
N VAL A 272 -14.08 38.10 -10.84
CA VAL A 272 -12.92 38.62 -11.59
C VAL A 272 -13.43 39.33 -12.85
N LEU A 273 -12.90 40.52 -13.13
CA LEU A 273 -13.24 41.32 -14.31
C LEU A 273 -12.26 41.03 -15.44
N PHE A 274 -12.77 40.84 -16.65
CA PHE A 274 -11.98 40.49 -17.83
C PHE A 274 -12.12 41.52 -18.96
N ASP A 275 -11.06 41.64 -19.75
CA ASP A 275 -11.04 42.19 -21.11
C ASP A 275 -10.51 41.11 -22.04
N GLY A 276 -11.36 40.60 -22.95
CA GLY A 276 -11.11 39.31 -23.60
C GLY A 276 -10.91 38.19 -22.56
N THR A 277 -9.76 37.53 -22.58
CA THR A 277 -9.33 36.54 -21.57
C THR A 277 -8.34 37.09 -20.52
N ARG A 278 -8.05 38.41 -20.54
CA ARG A 278 -7.13 39.05 -19.60
C ARG A 278 -7.88 39.56 -18.37
N ALA A 279 -7.49 39.10 -17.19
CA ALA A 279 -8.02 39.61 -15.94
C ALA A 279 -7.49 41.03 -15.65
N ILE A 280 -8.40 41.98 -15.43
CA ILE A 280 -8.10 43.42 -15.30
C ILE A 280 -8.51 44.00 -13.94
N GLY A 281 -9.25 43.26 -13.11
CA GLY A 281 -9.72 43.71 -11.81
C GLY A 281 -10.63 42.72 -11.11
N ILE A 282 -11.21 43.13 -9.99
CA ILE A 282 -12.25 42.37 -9.29
C ILE A 282 -13.48 43.23 -8.98
N GLU A 283 -14.63 42.58 -8.94
CA GLU A 283 -15.87 43.05 -8.33
C GLU A 283 -15.96 42.48 -6.90
N PHE A 284 -16.42 43.29 -5.95
CA PHE A 284 -16.56 42.88 -4.56
C PHE A 284 -17.75 43.56 -3.87
N ILE A 285 -18.18 42.98 -2.74
CA ILE A 285 -19.17 43.54 -1.83
C ILE A 285 -18.54 43.76 -0.45
N ARG A 286 -18.95 44.85 0.22
CA ARG A 286 -18.50 45.21 1.57
C ARG A 286 -19.47 44.72 2.64
N LYS A 287 -18.94 44.14 3.72
CA LYS A 287 -19.66 43.91 4.97
C LYS A 287 -19.36 45.06 5.95
N VAL A 288 -20.38 45.86 6.25
CA VAL A 288 -20.24 47.08 7.08
C VAL A 288 -20.31 46.77 8.59
N ASN A 289 -20.88 45.62 8.98
CA ASN A 289 -20.97 45.19 10.38
C ASN A 289 -20.63 43.69 10.52
N PHE A 290 -19.73 43.35 11.46
CA PHE A 290 -19.36 41.97 11.80
C PHE A 290 -20.12 41.40 13.00
N TYR A 291 -20.96 42.20 13.66
CA TYR A 291 -21.78 41.81 14.81
C TYR A 291 -23.22 41.56 14.36
N GLY A 292 -23.51 40.32 13.98
CA GLY A 292 -24.85 39.84 13.64
C GLY A 292 -24.84 38.78 12.53
N THR A 293 -25.89 37.95 12.50
CA THR A 293 -26.19 36.96 11.46
C THR A 293 -26.72 37.59 10.15
N GLY A 294 -26.65 38.91 10.03
CA GLY A 294 -27.04 39.65 8.83
C GLY A 294 -26.33 39.11 7.59
N ASN A 295 -27.14 38.94 6.55
CA ASN A 295 -26.71 38.48 5.24
C ASN A 295 -25.69 39.47 4.64
N ILE A 296 -25.14 39.13 3.47
CA ILE A 296 -24.47 40.12 2.63
C ILE A 296 -25.56 41.02 2.01
N ASP A 297 -26.05 41.96 2.82
CA ASP A 297 -27.20 42.82 2.53
C ASP A 297 -26.83 44.05 1.69
N SER A 298 -25.53 44.34 1.51
CA SER A 298 -25.11 45.40 0.60
C SER A 298 -25.21 44.94 -0.85
N TYR A 299 -26.06 45.62 -1.62
CA TYR A 299 -26.11 45.52 -3.08
C TYR A 299 -25.03 46.35 -3.77
N SER A 300 -24.18 47.09 -3.04
CA SER A 300 -23.09 47.89 -3.61
C SER A 300 -21.97 47.00 -4.15
N ARG A 301 -22.10 46.56 -5.41
CA ARG A 301 -21.02 45.94 -6.17
C ARG A 301 -20.02 47.03 -6.56
N GLU A 302 -18.87 47.03 -5.88
CA GLU A 302 -17.77 47.94 -6.17
C GLU A 302 -16.69 47.20 -6.96
N LYS A 303 -15.87 47.97 -7.69
CA LYS A 303 -14.83 47.44 -8.58
C LYS A 303 -13.48 48.05 -8.23
N ILE A 304 -12.42 47.26 -8.35
CA ILE A 304 -11.04 47.74 -8.31
C ILE A 304 -10.23 47.05 -9.41
N TYR A 305 -9.47 47.84 -10.16
CA TYR A 305 -8.63 47.36 -11.26
C TYR A 305 -7.21 47.04 -10.79
N CYS A 306 -6.55 46.10 -11.45
CA CYS A 306 -5.18 45.69 -11.21
C CYS A 306 -4.32 45.98 -12.45
N GLU A 307 -3.02 46.27 -12.26
CA GLU A 307 -2.05 46.43 -13.35
C GLU A 307 -1.39 45.09 -13.75
N GLY A 308 -1.17 44.21 -12.78
CA GLY A 308 -0.54 42.89 -12.94
C GLY A 308 -1.49 41.76 -12.57
N ASP A 309 -1.06 40.87 -11.68
CA ASP A 309 -1.73 39.59 -11.41
C ASP A 309 -2.83 39.66 -10.34
N ILE A 310 -3.92 38.93 -10.60
CA ILE A 310 -4.97 38.62 -9.66
C ILE A 310 -4.78 37.17 -9.20
N ILE A 311 -4.59 36.98 -7.90
CA ILE A 311 -4.17 35.72 -7.30
C ILE A 311 -5.29 35.23 -6.38
N LEU A 312 -5.94 34.13 -6.76
CA LEU A 312 -7.02 33.53 -5.98
C LEU A 312 -6.45 32.61 -4.89
N CYS A 313 -6.82 32.89 -3.64
CA CYS A 313 -6.41 32.14 -2.44
C CYS A 313 -7.63 31.76 -1.59
N GLY A 314 -8.79 31.54 -2.23
CA GLY A 314 -10.09 31.27 -1.58
C GLY A 314 -10.21 29.86 -0.99
N GLY A 315 -9.28 28.96 -1.32
CA GLY A 315 -9.32 27.55 -0.95
C GLY A 315 -10.23 26.71 -1.84
N ALA A 316 -10.21 25.40 -1.62
CA ALA A 316 -10.84 24.37 -2.45
C ALA A 316 -12.38 24.46 -2.63
N ILE A 317 -13.04 25.45 -2.03
CA ILE A 317 -14.49 25.68 -2.14
C ILE A 317 -14.75 27.03 -2.83
N ASN A 318 -14.18 28.12 -2.32
CA ASN A 318 -14.48 29.46 -2.84
C ASN A 318 -13.73 29.80 -4.13
N THR A 319 -12.54 29.24 -4.37
CA THR A 319 -11.80 29.46 -5.61
C THR A 319 -12.55 28.93 -6.84
N PRO A 320 -12.97 27.64 -6.93
CA PRO A 320 -13.76 27.17 -8.06
C PRO A 320 -15.12 27.89 -8.17
N GLN A 321 -15.76 28.25 -7.05
CA GLN A 321 -16.97 29.06 -7.06
C GLN A 321 -16.73 30.43 -7.72
N LEU A 322 -15.68 31.15 -7.31
CA LEU A 322 -15.36 32.48 -7.83
C LEU A 322 -14.98 32.44 -9.31
N LEU A 323 -14.22 31.43 -9.75
CA LEU A 323 -13.92 31.21 -11.18
C LEU A 323 -15.22 31.06 -11.99
N MET A 324 -16.11 30.16 -11.56
CA MET A 324 -17.38 29.93 -12.27
C MET A 324 -18.25 31.20 -12.30
N LEU A 325 -18.36 31.93 -11.18
CA LEU A 325 -19.08 33.22 -11.13
C LEU A 325 -18.48 34.31 -12.05
N SER A 326 -17.22 34.12 -12.46
CA SER A 326 -16.45 34.99 -13.35
C SER A 326 -16.40 34.51 -14.80
N GLY A 327 -17.13 33.44 -15.15
CA GLY A 327 -17.18 32.90 -16.51
C GLY A 327 -16.04 31.95 -16.86
N VAL A 328 -15.29 31.46 -15.87
CA VAL A 328 -14.20 30.49 -16.06
C VAL A 328 -14.60 29.15 -15.44
N GLY A 329 -14.82 28.13 -16.27
CA GLY A 329 -15.30 26.83 -15.83
C GLY A 329 -16.07 26.07 -16.92
N PRO A 330 -16.81 24.99 -16.59
CA PRO A 330 -17.47 24.15 -17.58
C PRO A 330 -18.58 24.93 -18.31
N ALA A 331 -18.43 25.16 -19.61
CA ALA A 331 -19.26 26.10 -20.36
C ALA A 331 -20.77 25.83 -20.26
N ASP A 332 -21.21 24.57 -20.28
CA ASP A 332 -22.63 24.22 -20.15
C ASP A 332 -23.20 24.51 -18.76
N HIS A 333 -22.40 24.32 -17.71
CA HIS A 333 -22.78 24.68 -16.33
C HIS A 333 -22.90 26.21 -16.18
N LEU A 334 -22.00 26.97 -16.81
CA LEU A 334 -22.05 28.44 -16.81
C LEU A 334 -23.28 28.98 -17.56
N ARG A 335 -23.56 28.44 -18.75
CA ARG A 335 -24.76 28.77 -19.54
C ARG A 335 -26.05 28.49 -18.76
N ALA A 336 -26.12 27.35 -18.05
CA ALA A 336 -27.26 26.98 -17.23
C ALA A 336 -27.52 27.94 -16.03
N HIS A 337 -26.55 28.75 -15.64
CA HIS A 337 -26.68 29.80 -14.63
C HIS A 337 -26.70 31.23 -15.20
N GLU A 338 -26.86 31.37 -16.52
CA GLU A 338 -26.89 32.66 -17.23
C GLU A 338 -25.57 33.47 -17.08
N ILE A 339 -24.44 32.77 -16.92
CA ILE A 339 -23.11 33.37 -16.79
C ILE A 339 -22.41 33.34 -18.16
N PRO A 340 -21.95 34.47 -18.71
CA PRO A 340 -21.13 34.49 -19.93
C PRO A 340 -19.85 33.68 -19.76
N VAL A 341 -19.54 32.83 -20.74
CA VAL A 341 -18.31 32.03 -20.74
C VAL A 341 -17.16 32.89 -21.25
N VAL A 342 -16.13 33.04 -20.43
CA VAL A 342 -14.85 33.69 -20.76
C VAL A 342 -13.82 32.64 -21.17
N VAL A 343 -13.71 31.55 -20.40
CA VAL A 343 -12.86 30.38 -20.72
C VAL A 343 -13.61 29.11 -20.33
N ASP A 344 -13.74 28.17 -21.28
CA ASP A 344 -14.28 26.84 -21.00
C ASP A 344 -13.19 25.95 -20.38
N LEU A 345 -13.33 25.65 -19.09
CA LEU A 345 -12.42 24.78 -18.33
C LEU A 345 -13.26 23.73 -17.57
N PRO A 346 -13.47 22.52 -18.14
CA PRO A 346 -14.31 21.50 -17.52
C PRO A 346 -13.74 20.96 -16.21
N GLY A 347 -12.44 21.16 -15.95
CA GLY A 347 -11.80 20.80 -14.68
C GLY A 347 -12.20 21.65 -13.47
N VAL A 348 -12.72 22.87 -13.66
CA VAL A 348 -13.05 23.77 -12.54
C VAL A 348 -14.15 23.18 -11.68
N GLY A 349 -13.86 23.00 -10.39
CA GLY A 349 -14.75 22.39 -9.41
C GLY A 349 -14.81 20.86 -9.47
N GLN A 350 -14.10 20.18 -10.37
CA GLN A 350 -14.04 18.71 -10.41
C GLN A 350 -12.87 18.20 -9.55
N ASN A 351 -12.73 16.88 -9.39
CA ASN A 351 -11.60 16.28 -8.68
C ASN A 351 -11.48 16.71 -7.19
N LEU A 352 -12.60 17.11 -6.55
CA LEU A 352 -12.61 17.46 -5.12
C LEU A 352 -12.27 16.23 -4.28
N VAL A 353 -11.26 16.32 -3.41
CA VAL A 353 -10.88 15.26 -2.47
C VAL A 353 -10.77 15.83 -1.06
N ASP A 354 -11.24 15.08 -0.07
CA ASP A 354 -11.18 15.39 1.37
C ASP A 354 -10.81 14.12 2.17
N HIS A 355 -10.20 14.29 3.33
CA HIS A 355 -9.95 13.20 4.27
C HIS A 355 -11.19 12.94 5.13
N LEU A 356 -11.70 11.71 5.08
CA LEU A 356 -12.78 11.23 5.94
C LEU A 356 -12.17 10.42 7.09
N GLU A 357 -12.74 10.53 8.30
CA GLU A 357 -12.30 9.84 9.52
C GLU A 357 -13.49 9.21 10.26
N VAL A 358 -13.19 8.25 11.16
CA VAL A 358 -14.10 7.70 12.17
C VAL A 358 -13.47 7.81 13.56
N TYR A 359 -14.29 7.89 14.60
CA TYR A 359 -13.84 8.02 15.99
C TYR A 359 -13.99 6.70 16.74
N VAL A 360 -12.86 6.04 17.04
CA VAL A 360 -12.82 4.85 17.89
C VAL A 360 -12.58 5.30 19.32
N GLN A 361 -13.54 5.05 20.20
CA GLN A 361 -13.62 5.61 21.56
C GLN A 361 -13.59 4.50 22.62
N GLN A 362 -12.71 4.66 23.61
CA GLN A 362 -12.57 3.76 24.75
C GLN A 362 -12.91 4.50 26.04
N LYS A 363 -13.69 3.86 26.93
CA LYS A 363 -13.86 4.34 28.30
C LYS A 363 -12.52 4.32 29.03
N CYS A 364 -12.24 5.30 29.87
CA CYS A 364 -11.08 5.31 30.74
C CYS A 364 -11.47 4.82 32.14
N LYS A 365 -10.71 3.88 32.69
CA LYS A 365 -10.83 3.40 34.08
C LYS A 365 -10.47 4.47 35.10
N GLN A 366 -9.57 5.39 34.74
CA GLN A 366 -9.00 6.40 35.64
C GLN A 366 -9.54 7.80 35.33
N PRO A 367 -9.76 8.66 36.35
CA PRO A 367 -10.34 10.01 36.17
C PRO A 367 -9.33 11.06 35.65
N ILE A 368 -8.42 10.66 34.77
CA ILE A 368 -7.29 11.47 34.29
C ILE A 368 -7.59 12.23 32.98
N THR A 369 -8.67 11.88 32.27
CA THR A 369 -9.00 12.49 30.96
C THR A 369 -9.47 13.94 31.09
N LEU A 370 -9.45 14.68 29.98
CA LEU A 370 -9.85 16.09 29.94
C LEU A 370 -11.32 16.35 30.33
N TYR A 371 -12.15 15.31 30.43
CA TYR A 371 -13.57 15.38 30.80
C TYR A 371 -13.89 16.30 31.99
N ASN A 372 -13.10 16.24 33.07
CA ASN A 372 -13.32 17.12 34.24
C ASN A 372 -12.76 18.54 34.07
N GLN A 373 -11.87 18.75 33.10
CA GLN A 373 -11.19 20.03 32.83
C GLN A 373 -11.94 20.87 31.78
N SER A 374 -12.57 20.21 30.80
CA SER A 374 -13.22 20.83 29.63
C SER A 374 -14.75 20.68 29.61
N SER A 375 -15.38 20.46 30.77
CA SER A 375 -16.83 20.30 30.88
C SER A 375 -17.48 21.46 31.64
N TRP A 376 -18.58 21.98 31.09
CA TRP A 376 -19.46 22.96 31.75
C TRP A 376 -20.03 22.49 33.10
N ARG A 377 -19.92 21.19 33.43
CA ARG A 377 -20.21 20.65 34.77
C ARG A 377 -19.23 21.17 35.85
N PHE A 378 -18.01 21.52 35.45
CA PHE A 378 -16.93 21.98 36.34
C PHE A 378 -16.35 23.32 35.85
N PRO A 379 -17.16 24.40 35.79
CA PRO A 379 -16.75 25.65 35.16
C PRO A 379 -15.55 26.32 35.87
N HIS A 380 -15.34 26.03 37.15
CA HIS A 380 -14.18 26.49 37.91
C HIS A 380 -12.85 25.98 37.32
N ASN A 381 -12.80 24.76 36.77
CA ASN A 381 -11.60 24.24 36.12
C ASN A 381 -11.31 24.99 34.81
N MET A 382 -12.35 25.21 33.99
CA MET A 382 -12.25 25.98 32.75
C MET A 382 -11.81 27.43 33.02
N ILE A 383 -12.37 28.08 34.04
CA ILE A 383 -11.98 29.43 34.47
C ILE A 383 -10.51 29.44 34.94
N ARG A 384 -10.09 28.45 35.75
CA ARG A 384 -8.70 28.33 36.20
C ARG A 384 -7.72 28.20 35.04
N ILE A 385 -8.03 27.33 34.06
CA ILE A 385 -7.22 27.12 32.85
C ILE A 385 -7.15 28.41 32.02
N GLY A 386 -8.28 29.11 31.86
CA GLY A 386 -8.32 30.40 31.17
C GLY A 386 -7.48 31.47 31.86
N LEU A 387 -7.55 31.58 33.18
CA LEU A 387 -6.74 32.52 33.98
C LEU A 387 -5.25 32.17 33.95
N GLU A 388 -4.89 30.89 34.06
CA GLU A 388 -3.51 30.41 33.97
C GLU A 388 -2.89 30.77 32.61
N TRP A 389 -3.62 30.51 31.52
CA TRP A 389 -3.17 30.86 30.17
C TRP A 389 -3.11 32.37 29.94
N LEU A 390 -4.09 33.14 30.42
CA LEU A 390 -4.07 34.61 30.31
C LEU A 390 -2.92 35.24 31.10
N ALA A 391 -2.55 34.67 32.25
CA ALA A 391 -1.47 35.18 33.10
C ALA A 391 -0.07 34.73 32.67
N THR A 392 0.07 33.51 32.11
CA THR A 392 1.38 32.86 31.89
C THR A 392 1.61 32.26 30.52
N GLN A 393 0.55 32.11 29.71
CA GLN A 393 0.55 31.36 28.44
C GLN A 393 1.02 29.90 28.57
N LYS A 394 0.81 29.30 29.74
CA LYS A 394 1.15 27.90 30.08
C LYS A 394 -0.11 27.12 30.51
N GLY A 395 0.10 25.90 31.00
CA GLY A 395 -0.96 25.02 31.47
C GLY A 395 -1.76 24.39 30.33
N LEU A 396 -2.90 23.77 30.66
CA LEU A 396 -3.73 23.04 29.70
C LEU A 396 -4.23 23.92 28.54
N GLY A 397 -4.39 25.23 28.76
CA GLY A 397 -4.85 26.16 27.72
C GLY A 397 -3.86 26.32 26.55
N ALA A 398 -2.58 26.01 26.78
CA ALA A 398 -1.47 26.22 25.85
C ALA A 398 -1.27 25.10 24.81
N SER A 399 -2.08 24.03 24.84
CA SER A 399 -2.01 22.89 23.92
C SER A 399 -3.34 22.66 23.19
N SER A 400 -3.29 22.05 22.01
CA SER A 400 -4.48 21.52 21.32
C SER A 400 -4.94 20.15 21.87
N HIS A 401 -4.10 19.52 22.70
CA HIS A 401 -4.20 18.15 23.20
C HIS A 401 -4.12 17.04 22.14
N LEU A 402 -3.80 17.38 20.88
CA LEU A 402 -3.52 16.44 19.79
C LEU A 402 -2.00 16.22 19.66
N GLU A 403 -1.35 15.94 20.80
CA GLU A 403 0.11 15.91 20.93
C GLU A 403 0.76 14.61 20.42
N THR A 404 -0.04 13.56 20.20
CA THR A 404 0.42 12.28 19.66
C THR A 404 -0.53 11.76 18.60
N GLY A 405 0.02 11.04 17.64
CA GLY A 405 -0.73 10.37 16.60
C GLY A 405 0.17 9.40 15.86
N GLY A 406 -0.09 9.16 14.60
CA GLY A 406 0.80 8.37 13.78
C GLY A 406 0.29 8.12 12.39
N PHE A 407 1.08 7.39 11.63
CA PHE A 407 0.73 6.94 10.30
C PHE A 407 1.02 5.45 10.15
N ALA A 408 0.12 4.72 9.49
CA ALA A 408 0.31 3.32 9.15
C ALA A 408 -0.14 3.05 7.71
N ARG A 409 0.29 1.92 7.17
CA ARG A 409 -0.19 1.38 5.90
C ARG A 409 -1.40 0.47 6.13
N SER A 410 -2.42 0.58 5.29
CA SER A 410 -3.62 -0.27 5.29
C SER A 410 -3.28 -1.72 4.93
N SER A 411 -2.28 -1.91 4.07
CA SER A 411 -1.68 -3.19 3.71
C SER A 411 -0.24 -3.03 3.26
N ASP A 412 0.52 -4.12 3.24
CA ASP A 412 1.93 -4.10 2.80
C ASP A 412 2.10 -3.81 1.29
N ASN A 413 1.01 -3.89 0.51
CA ASN A 413 0.95 -3.54 -0.91
C ASN A 413 0.97 -2.02 -1.16
N VAL A 414 0.79 -1.19 -0.13
CA VAL A 414 0.83 0.28 -0.25
C VAL A 414 2.26 0.76 -0.03
N GLU A 415 2.77 1.62 -0.92
CA GLU A 415 4.18 2.08 -0.88
C GLU A 415 4.52 2.87 0.39
N HIS A 416 3.60 3.72 0.83
CA HIS A 416 3.77 4.61 1.99
C HIS A 416 2.47 4.74 2.80
N PRO A 417 2.52 5.20 4.07
CA PRO A 417 1.35 5.23 4.94
C PRO A 417 0.15 6.00 4.36
N ASP A 418 -1.01 5.35 4.30
CA ASP A 418 -2.30 5.87 3.85
C ASP A 418 -3.31 6.06 4.99
N ILE A 419 -3.07 5.50 6.18
CA ILE A 419 -3.90 5.69 7.37
C ILE A 419 -3.23 6.70 8.30
N GLN A 420 -3.96 7.75 8.70
CA GLN A 420 -3.55 8.69 9.76
C GLN A 420 -4.30 8.39 11.06
N PHE A 421 -3.63 8.56 12.19
CA PHE A 421 -4.18 8.53 13.54
C PHE A 421 -3.95 9.86 14.25
N HIS A 422 -5.01 10.41 14.85
CA HIS A 422 -4.93 11.52 15.81
C HIS A 422 -5.43 11.05 17.18
N PHE A 423 -4.57 10.97 18.19
CA PHE A 423 -4.96 10.51 19.53
C PHE A 423 -5.35 11.68 20.45
N LEU A 424 -6.47 11.55 21.15
CA LEU A 424 -6.99 12.57 22.06
C LEU A 424 -7.34 11.95 23.43
N PRO A 425 -6.86 12.50 24.57
CA PRO A 425 -7.23 12.09 25.93
C PRO A 425 -8.61 12.64 26.35
N SER A 426 -9.58 12.61 25.42
CA SER A 426 -10.97 13.02 25.56
C SER A 426 -11.82 12.38 24.45
N THR A 427 -13.15 12.52 24.51
CA THR A 427 -14.05 12.18 23.39
C THR A 427 -14.60 13.42 22.71
N VAL A 428 -14.89 13.30 21.41
CA VAL A 428 -15.55 14.33 20.59
C VAL A 428 -16.86 13.74 20.09
N HIS A 429 -17.94 14.50 20.23
CA HIS A 429 -19.27 14.14 19.74
C HIS A 429 -19.84 15.31 18.94
N GLU A 430 -20.39 15.03 17.75
CA GLU A 430 -20.92 16.03 16.80
C GLU A 430 -19.96 17.22 16.58
N ASP A 431 -18.74 16.94 16.12
CA ASP A 431 -17.73 17.96 15.82
C ASP A 431 -17.40 18.90 17.01
N GLY A 432 -17.58 18.39 18.23
CA GLY A 432 -17.34 19.11 19.49
C GLY A 432 -18.55 19.86 20.03
N ARG A 433 -19.72 19.74 19.38
CA ARG A 433 -20.98 20.39 19.79
C ARG A 433 -21.63 19.72 21.00
N LYS A 434 -21.33 18.44 21.27
CA LYS A 434 -21.83 17.69 22.43
C LYS A 434 -20.70 17.26 23.35
N VAL A 435 -20.93 17.43 24.66
CA VAL A 435 -20.01 16.99 25.72
C VAL A 435 -20.24 15.50 26.00
N GLY A 436 -19.17 14.72 26.13
CA GLY A 436 -19.24 13.32 26.54
C GLY A 436 -19.84 13.14 27.94
N HIS A 437 -20.12 11.90 28.34
CA HIS A 437 -20.79 11.59 29.62
C HIS A 437 -19.89 10.91 30.66
N CYS A 438 -18.65 10.55 30.30
CA CYS A 438 -17.71 9.88 31.20
C CYS A 438 -16.26 10.15 30.82
N HIS A 439 -15.34 9.72 31.69
CA HIS A 439 -13.92 9.67 31.35
C HIS A 439 -13.69 8.67 30.21
N ALA A 440 -13.20 9.15 29.08
CA ALA A 440 -12.92 8.37 27.88
C ALA A 440 -11.80 9.04 27.06
N PHE A 441 -11.16 8.25 26.20
CA PHE A 441 -10.16 8.69 25.23
C PHE A 441 -10.51 8.10 23.86
N GLN A 442 -9.95 8.67 22.79
CA GLN A 442 -10.25 8.22 21.43
C GLN A 442 -9.06 8.36 20.49
N VAL A 443 -9.17 7.70 19.34
CA VAL A 443 -8.36 7.99 18.18
C VAL A 443 -9.28 8.34 17.01
N HIS A 444 -8.97 9.43 16.31
CA HIS A 444 -9.53 9.72 14.99
C HIS A 444 -8.68 8.99 13.97
N VAL A 445 -9.32 8.22 13.09
CA VAL A 445 -8.62 7.38 12.11
C VAL A 445 -9.33 7.41 10.76
N GLY A 446 -8.57 7.54 9.68
CA GLY A 446 -9.11 7.68 8.33
C GLY A 446 -8.10 7.39 7.23
N ASN A 447 -8.60 7.18 6.00
CA ASN A 447 -7.76 7.06 4.81
C ASN A 447 -7.41 8.47 4.28
N MET A 448 -6.12 8.69 4.00
CA MET A 448 -5.54 9.90 3.45
C MET A 448 -5.45 9.89 1.91
N ARG A 449 -5.69 8.77 1.23
CA ARG A 449 -5.62 8.65 -0.24
C ARG A 449 -6.86 7.96 -0.80
N THR A 450 -8.03 8.47 -0.44
CA THR A 450 -9.33 7.97 -0.93
C THR A 450 -9.42 8.05 -2.46
N LYS A 451 -10.07 7.04 -3.05
CA LYS A 451 -10.37 7.02 -4.50
C LYS A 451 -11.70 7.71 -4.82
N SER A 452 -12.53 7.99 -3.82
CA SER A 452 -13.74 8.80 -4.00
C SER A 452 -13.38 10.24 -4.36
N LYS A 453 -13.88 10.70 -5.51
CA LYS A 453 -13.70 12.06 -6.02
C LYS A 453 -15.07 12.72 -6.16
N GLY A 454 -15.16 13.95 -5.68
CA GLY A 454 -16.36 14.78 -5.67
C GLY A 454 -16.28 16.00 -6.59
N CYS A 455 -17.21 16.94 -6.40
CA CYS A 455 -17.23 18.21 -7.10
C CYS A 455 -17.77 19.39 -6.27
N ILE A 456 -17.44 20.60 -6.71
CA ILE A 456 -18.01 21.88 -6.32
C ILE A 456 -18.76 22.43 -7.54
N LYS A 457 -20.04 22.81 -7.38
CA LYS A 457 -20.87 23.42 -8.43
C LYS A 457 -21.52 24.69 -7.92
N LEU A 458 -21.88 25.61 -8.81
CA LEU A 458 -22.76 26.72 -8.43
C LEU A 458 -24.16 26.20 -8.06
N ALA A 459 -24.74 26.75 -7.00
CA ALA A 459 -26.18 26.61 -6.71
C ALA A 459 -27.01 27.71 -7.39
N SER A 460 -26.37 28.85 -7.68
CA SER A 460 -26.97 30.07 -8.20
C SER A 460 -25.85 30.99 -8.74
N ASN A 461 -26.21 31.97 -9.57
CA ASN A 461 -25.33 33.06 -9.98
C ASN A 461 -25.23 34.19 -8.92
N ASP A 462 -25.96 34.09 -7.79
CA ASP A 462 -25.76 34.97 -6.63
C ASP A 462 -24.50 34.55 -5.84
N PRO A 463 -23.44 35.38 -5.81
CA PRO A 463 -22.17 35.08 -5.14
C PRO A 463 -22.30 34.92 -3.61
N ARG A 464 -23.44 35.31 -3.02
CA ARG A 464 -23.72 35.21 -1.58
C ARG A 464 -24.25 33.83 -1.19
N ARG A 465 -24.68 33.02 -2.16
CA ARG A 465 -25.14 31.65 -1.92
C ARG A 465 -23.94 30.72 -1.82
N HIS A 466 -24.00 29.78 -0.88
CA HIS A 466 -23.00 28.72 -0.79
C HIS A 466 -23.06 27.84 -2.07
N PRO A 467 -21.92 27.30 -2.53
CA PRO A 467 -21.91 26.40 -3.65
C PRO A 467 -22.52 25.04 -3.25
N ILE A 468 -22.89 24.25 -4.25
CA ILE A 468 -23.19 22.83 -4.07
C ILE A 468 -21.86 22.13 -3.82
N ILE A 469 -21.72 21.52 -2.64
CA ILE A 469 -20.52 20.80 -2.21
C ILE A 469 -20.87 19.32 -2.14
N ASP A 470 -20.30 18.51 -3.02
CA ASP A 470 -20.49 17.06 -3.02
C ASP A 470 -19.15 16.34 -3.02
N PRO A 471 -18.63 15.90 -1.85
CA PRO A 471 -17.41 15.10 -1.76
C PRO A 471 -17.56 13.70 -2.35
N ASN A 472 -18.80 13.23 -2.58
CA ASN A 472 -19.11 11.89 -3.10
C ASN A 472 -18.44 10.77 -2.28
N TYR A 473 -18.48 10.86 -0.95
CA TYR A 473 -17.75 9.94 -0.06
C TYR A 473 -18.19 8.48 -0.23
N MET A 474 -17.25 7.56 0.00
CA MET A 474 -17.46 6.11 0.00
C MET A 474 -18.11 5.57 -1.29
N ASN A 475 -17.86 6.25 -2.41
CA ASN A 475 -18.33 5.87 -3.74
C ASN A 475 -17.43 4.84 -4.43
N HIS A 476 -16.27 4.52 -3.85
CA HIS A 476 -15.34 3.51 -4.35
C HIS A 476 -15.14 2.39 -3.31
N ASP A 477 -15.19 1.12 -3.74
CA ASP A 477 -15.14 -0.05 -2.84
C ASP A 477 -13.85 -0.15 -2.00
N ALA A 478 -12.76 0.45 -2.48
CA ALA A 478 -11.50 0.55 -1.73
C ALA A 478 -11.67 1.27 -0.38
N ASP A 479 -12.44 2.38 -0.37
CA ASP A 479 -12.62 3.20 0.83
C ASP A 479 -13.25 2.37 1.97
N TRP A 480 -14.23 1.52 1.64
CA TRP A 480 -14.87 0.60 2.61
C TRP A 480 -13.86 -0.41 3.19
N LYS A 481 -13.00 -1.00 2.34
CA LYS A 481 -11.96 -1.95 2.79
C LYS A 481 -10.96 -1.29 3.73
N GLU A 482 -10.53 -0.08 3.40
CA GLU A 482 -9.58 0.72 4.19
C GLU A 482 -10.19 1.15 5.53
N PHE A 483 -11.44 1.62 5.55
CA PHE A 483 -12.11 1.99 6.81
C PHE A 483 -12.32 0.80 7.76
N ARG A 484 -12.60 -0.40 7.24
CA ARG A 484 -12.61 -1.62 8.06
C ARG A 484 -11.24 -1.89 8.69
N LYS A 485 -10.15 -1.63 7.95
CA LYS A 485 -8.78 -1.75 8.46
C LYS A 485 -8.48 -0.69 9.51
N CYS A 486 -8.88 0.56 9.31
CA CYS A 486 -8.77 1.66 10.29
C CYS A 486 -9.38 1.27 11.65
N VAL A 487 -10.62 0.78 11.67
CA VAL A 487 -11.31 0.34 12.91
C VAL A 487 -10.58 -0.83 13.58
N ARG A 488 -10.08 -1.80 12.81
CA ARG A 488 -9.32 -2.95 13.31
C ARG A 488 -7.99 -2.53 13.93
N LEU A 489 -7.19 -1.72 13.23
CA LEU A 489 -5.91 -1.22 13.73
C LEU A 489 -6.06 -0.39 15.02
N SER A 490 -7.06 0.49 15.10
CA SER A 490 -7.33 1.25 16.34
C SER A 490 -7.64 0.34 17.53
N ARG A 491 -8.41 -0.74 17.32
CA ARG A 491 -8.66 -1.77 18.35
C ARG A 491 -7.39 -2.53 18.73
N GLU A 492 -6.55 -2.91 17.76
CA GLU A 492 -5.27 -3.57 18.00
C GLU A 492 -4.30 -2.69 18.80
N ILE A 493 -4.24 -1.38 18.53
CA ILE A 493 -3.44 -0.40 19.28
C ILE A 493 -3.97 -0.27 20.72
N PHE A 494 -5.27 -0.08 20.91
CA PHE A 494 -5.86 -0.01 22.26
C PHE A 494 -5.81 -1.34 23.02
N ALA A 495 -5.62 -2.49 22.36
CA ALA A 495 -5.42 -3.79 22.98
C ALA A 495 -3.99 -4.03 23.52
N GLN A 496 -3.00 -3.19 23.19
CA GLN A 496 -1.62 -3.34 23.68
C GLN A 496 -1.50 -3.15 25.20
N LYS A 497 -0.50 -3.80 25.83
CA LYS A 497 -0.35 -3.83 27.30
C LYS A 497 -0.23 -2.44 27.94
N ALA A 498 0.34 -1.49 27.23
CA ALA A 498 0.42 -0.07 27.64
C ALA A 498 -0.93 0.52 28.07
N PHE A 499 -2.03 0.05 27.49
CA PHE A 499 -3.39 0.52 27.80
C PHE A 499 -4.11 -0.26 28.91
N ASP A 500 -3.58 -1.39 29.42
CA ASP A 500 -4.25 -2.19 30.46
C ASP A 500 -4.70 -1.39 31.72
N PRO A 501 -3.88 -0.46 32.27
CA PRO A 501 -4.28 0.37 33.41
C PRO A 501 -5.40 1.37 33.11
N PHE A 502 -5.60 1.71 31.84
CA PHE A 502 -6.42 2.82 31.39
C PHE A 502 -7.71 2.38 30.67
N ARG A 503 -7.67 1.35 29.80
CA ARG A 503 -8.82 0.94 28.99
C ARG A 503 -9.92 0.30 29.84
N GLY A 504 -11.13 0.86 29.78
CA GLY A 504 -12.38 0.21 30.16
C GLY A 504 -13.03 -0.44 28.94
N ASP A 505 -14.36 -0.42 28.89
CA ASP A 505 -15.14 -0.91 27.73
C ASP A 505 -14.96 -0.01 26.48
N GLU A 506 -15.13 -0.61 25.29
CA GLU A 506 -15.22 0.13 24.03
C GLU A 506 -16.59 0.82 23.94
N LEU A 507 -16.59 2.13 23.67
CA LEU A 507 -17.80 2.96 23.59
C LEU A 507 -18.32 3.11 22.15
N SER A 508 -17.40 3.21 21.18
CA SER A 508 -17.68 3.39 19.76
C SER A 508 -16.52 2.77 18.97
N PRO A 509 -16.76 1.85 18.01
CA PRO A 509 -18.06 1.36 17.55
C PRO A 509 -18.82 0.46 18.56
N GLY A 510 -18.12 -0.10 19.55
CA GLY A 510 -18.70 -1.00 20.54
C GLY A 510 -18.43 -2.48 20.21
N LYS A 511 -18.22 -3.27 21.26
CA LYS A 511 -17.68 -4.64 21.21
C LYS A 511 -18.43 -5.62 20.29
N ASP A 512 -19.73 -5.39 20.08
CA ASP A 512 -20.61 -6.28 19.33
C ASP A 512 -20.56 -6.01 17.80
N VAL A 513 -19.88 -4.94 17.37
CA VAL A 513 -19.60 -4.58 15.97
C VAL A 513 -18.31 -5.29 15.53
N VAL A 514 -18.43 -6.50 14.95
CA VAL A 514 -17.26 -7.36 14.64
C VAL A 514 -17.14 -7.70 13.15
N SER A 515 -18.26 -8.03 12.51
CA SER A 515 -18.28 -8.39 11.08
C SER A 515 -18.14 -7.16 10.18
N ASP A 516 -17.63 -7.38 8.96
CA ASP A 516 -17.44 -6.34 7.94
C ASP A 516 -18.69 -5.48 7.74
N ALA A 517 -19.86 -6.10 7.57
CA ALA A 517 -21.13 -5.39 7.38
C ALA A 517 -21.57 -4.55 8.60
N GLN A 518 -21.22 -4.96 9.83
CA GLN A 518 -21.49 -4.14 11.02
C GLN A 518 -20.52 -2.94 11.07
N ILE A 519 -19.25 -3.14 10.71
CA ILE A 519 -18.26 -2.06 10.64
C ILE A 519 -18.63 -1.07 9.52
N ASP A 520 -19.10 -1.54 8.36
CA ASP A 520 -19.62 -0.69 7.29
C ASP A 520 -20.78 0.18 7.78
N ASN A 521 -21.78 -0.40 8.46
CA ASN A 521 -22.88 0.36 9.03
C ASN A 521 -22.41 1.41 10.05
N PHE A 522 -21.43 1.07 10.90
CA PHE A 522 -20.81 2.04 11.79
C PHE A 522 -20.13 3.20 11.04
N VAL A 523 -19.30 2.91 10.03
CA VAL A 523 -18.65 3.93 9.18
C VAL A 523 -19.71 4.78 8.48
N LYS A 524 -20.79 4.16 8.00
CA LYS A 524 -21.91 4.79 7.33
C LYS A 524 -22.65 5.81 8.19
N GLU A 525 -22.79 5.53 9.49
CA GLU A 525 -23.52 6.35 10.47
C GLU A 525 -22.62 7.37 11.21
N MET A 526 -21.36 7.03 11.44
CA MET A 526 -20.48 7.73 12.40
C MET A 526 -19.24 8.40 11.80
N SER A 527 -18.99 8.27 10.49
CA SER A 527 -17.88 9.01 9.85
C SER A 527 -18.08 10.52 9.87
N ALA A 528 -16.97 11.26 9.90
CA ALA A 528 -16.86 12.71 9.92
C ALA A 528 -15.73 13.17 8.98
N SER A 529 -15.73 14.43 8.57
CA SER A 529 -14.64 15.02 7.77
C SER A 529 -13.49 15.45 8.69
N ALA A 530 -12.25 15.14 8.31
CA ALA A 530 -11.04 15.67 8.95
C ALA A 530 -10.72 17.12 8.49
N TYR A 531 -11.57 17.68 7.65
CA TYR A 531 -11.55 19.06 7.18
C TYR A 531 -10.36 19.42 6.26
N HIS A 532 -10.05 18.55 5.30
CA HIS A 532 -8.96 18.66 4.33
C HIS A 532 -9.41 18.70 2.83
N PRO A 533 -10.43 19.50 2.42
CA PRO A 533 -10.84 19.59 1.03
C PRO A 533 -9.75 20.25 0.16
N SER A 534 -9.52 19.66 -1.01
CA SER A 534 -8.43 20.00 -1.93
C SER A 534 -8.78 19.65 -3.39
N CYS A 535 -7.84 19.90 -4.29
CA CYS A 535 -7.78 19.37 -5.66
C CYS A 535 -8.85 19.86 -6.66
N SER A 536 -9.73 20.78 -6.25
CA SER A 536 -10.87 21.27 -7.03
C SER A 536 -10.56 22.21 -8.20
N CYS A 537 -9.30 22.59 -8.37
CA CYS A 537 -8.76 23.37 -9.51
C CYS A 537 -7.36 22.85 -9.86
N LYS A 538 -7.19 21.53 -10.01
CA LYS A 538 -5.88 20.89 -10.11
C LYS A 538 -4.93 21.54 -11.12
N MET A 539 -3.64 21.61 -10.78
CA MET A 539 -2.57 21.92 -11.72
C MET A 539 -2.20 20.70 -12.57
N GLY A 540 -1.69 20.94 -13.77
CA GLY A 540 -1.27 19.90 -14.71
C GLY A 540 -0.86 20.48 -16.07
N SER A 541 -0.32 19.63 -16.95
CA SER A 541 0.10 20.04 -18.29
C SER A 541 -1.07 20.59 -19.12
N GLN A 542 -0.76 21.39 -20.14
CA GLN A 542 -1.77 21.99 -21.01
C GLN A 542 -2.56 20.95 -21.84
N ASP A 543 -2.00 19.75 -22.05
CA ASP A 543 -2.66 18.64 -22.74
C ASP A 543 -3.71 17.92 -21.89
N ASP A 544 -3.63 18.04 -20.55
CA ASP A 544 -4.63 17.53 -19.64
C ASP A 544 -5.86 18.44 -19.62
N LYS A 545 -6.91 18.02 -20.34
CA LYS A 545 -8.19 18.73 -20.45
C LYS A 545 -8.89 18.98 -19.10
N MET A 546 -8.48 18.31 -18.03
CA MET A 546 -9.01 18.50 -16.68
C MET A 546 -8.08 19.35 -15.79
N ALA A 547 -6.91 19.77 -16.27
CA ALA A 547 -6.07 20.75 -15.59
C ALA A 547 -6.71 22.15 -15.66
N VAL A 548 -6.61 22.89 -14.57
CA VAL A 548 -7.09 24.27 -14.45
C VAL A 548 -5.93 25.26 -14.36
N VAL A 549 -4.79 24.82 -13.83
CA VAL A 549 -3.62 25.65 -13.54
C VAL A 549 -2.37 25.10 -14.20
N ASP A 550 -1.58 25.98 -14.80
CA ASP A 550 -0.24 25.68 -15.26
C ASP A 550 0.73 25.56 -14.06
N PRO A 551 1.39 24.41 -13.83
CA PRO A 551 2.32 24.22 -12.72
C PRO A 551 3.59 25.07 -12.82
N GLU A 552 4.01 25.50 -14.01
CA GLU A 552 5.25 26.29 -14.20
C GLU A 552 5.03 27.79 -13.93
N THR A 553 3.83 28.33 -14.19
CA THR A 553 3.53 29.77 -13.99
C THR A 553 2.49 30.10 -12.93
N MET A 554 1.75 29.09 -12.43
CA MET A 554 0.54 29.22 -11.59
C MET A 554 -0.63 29.97 -12.27
N CYS A 555 -0.56 30.22 -13.58
CA CYS A 555 -1.66 30.84 -14.35
C CYS A 555 -2.83 29.86 -14.53
N VAL A 556 -4.04 30.40 -14.60
CA VAL A 556 -5.22 29.64 -15.02
C VAL A 556 -5.16 29.42 -16.53
N HIS A 557 -5.30 28.18 -16.98
CA HIS A 557 -5.21 27.82 -18.41
C HIS A 557 -6.21 28.65 -19.23
N GLY A 558 -5.73 29.24 -20.33
CA GLY A 558 -6.54 30.10 -21.21
C GLY A 558 -6.83 31.52 -20.70
N ALA A 559 -6.44 31.89 -19.47
CA ALA A 559 -6.63 33.22 -18.89
C ALA A 559 -5.29 33.93 -18.64
N GLN A 560 -5.20 35.23 -18.97
CA GLN A 560 -4.02 36.05 -18.65
C GLN A 560 -4.23 36.80 -17.33
N ASN A 561 -3.13 37.07 -16.60
CA ASN A 561 -3.12 37.81 -15.33
C ASN A 561 -4.00 37.21 -14.21
N LEU A 562 -4.42 35.95 -14.34
CA LEU A 562 -5.20 35.23 -13.33
C LEU A 562 -4.44 33.99 -12.88
N LYS A 563 -4.21 33.89 -11.57
CA LYS A 563 -3.42 32.82 -10.95
C LYS A 563 -4.16 32.23 -9.76
N ILE A 564 -3.87 30.99 -9.39
CA ILE A 564 -4.46 30.32 -8.22
C ILE A 564 -3.34 29.79 -7.33
N VAL A 565 -3.43 30.06 -6.03
CA VAL A 565 -2.48 29.55 -5.03
C VAL A 565 -3.22 29.21 -3.75
N ASP A 566 -3.79 28.01 -3.67
CA ASP A 566 -4.37 27.43 -2.46
C ASP A 566 -4.55 25.90 -2.58
N ALA A 567 -5.25 25.25 -1.64
CA ALA A 567 -5.48 23.80 -1.63
C ALA A 567 -6.20 23.24 -2.89
N SER A 568 -6.87 24.08 -3.68
CA SER A 568 -7.54 23.66 -4.92
C SER A 568 -6.57 23.18 -5.99
N VAL A 569 -5.32 23.66 -6.03
CA VAL A 569 -4.38 23.36 -7.14
C VAL A 569 -3.70 21.99 -7.03
N MET A 570 -3.83 21.29 -5.91
CA MET A 570 -3.23 19.96 -5.74
C MET A 570 -3.75 18.99 -6.82
N PRO A 571 -2.90 18.24 -7.55
CA PRO A 571 -3.36 17.21 -8.50
C PRO A 571 -4.13 16.08 -7.80
N SER A 572 -3.56 15.60 -6.69
CA SER A 572 -4.12 14.63 -5.76
C SER A 572 -3.81 15.03 -4.32
N ILE A 573 -4.62 14.60 -3.35
CA ILE A 573 -4.42 14.95 -1.94
C ILE A 573 -3.16 14.29 -1.35
N VAL A 574 -2.48 14.96 -0.42
CA VAL A 574 -1.26 14.45 0.24
C VAL A 574 -1.57 13.79 1.59
N SER A 575 -0.68 12.90 2.03
CA SER A 575 -0.87 12.01 3.18
C SER A 575 -0.64 12.71 4.52
N GLY A 576 -1.49 13.68 4.84
CA GLY A 576 -1.47 14.43 6.11
C GLY A 576 -2.28 15.73 6.09
N ASN A 577 -2.17 16.53 7.15
CA ASN A 577 -2.96 17.76 7.30
C ASN A 577 -2.49 18.86 6.33
N LEU A 578 -3.41 19.42 5.54
CA LEU A 578 -3.04 20.25 4.37
C LEU A 578 -2.47 21.64 4.65
N ASN A 579 -2.39 22.10 5.91
CA ASN A 579 -1.97 23.47 6.20
C ASN A 579 -0.49 23.73 5.84
N ALA A 580 0.43 22.80 6.15
CA ALA A 580 1.83 22.95 5.77
C ALA A 580 2.06 22.81 4.24
N PRO A 581 1.48 21.82 3.55
CA PRO A 581 1.48 21.75 2.08
C PRO A 581 1.02 23.04 1.39
N VAL A 582 -0.07 23.66 1.87
CA VAL A 582 -0.60 24.91 1.30
C VAL A 582 0.35 26.11 1.53
N ILE A 583 1.02 26.16 2.68
CA ILE A 583 2.02 27.21 2.97
C ILE A 583 3.25 27.02 2.09
N MET A 584 3.72 25.78 1.90
CA MET A 584 4.83 25.45 0.99
C MET A 584 4.50 25.82 -0.46
N MET A 585 3.31 25.46 -0.96
CA MET A 585 2.88 25.84 -2.30
C MET A 585 2.86 27.36 -2.50
N ALA A 586 2.45 28.11 -1.48
CA ALA A 586 2.45 29.58 -1.54
C ALA A 586 3.86 30.19 -1.44
N GLU A 587 4.77 29.61 -0.64
CA GLU A 587 6.18 30.02 -0.59
C GLU A 587 6.87 29.84 -1.95
N ARG A 588 6.57 28.74 -2.64
CA ARG A 588 7.11 28.43 -3.97
C ARG A 588 6.47 29.27 -5.07
N ALA A 589 5.13 29.32 -5.11
CA ALA A 589 4.40 30.13 -6.08
C ALA A 589 4.84 31.60 -6.01
N ALA A 590 5.04 32.15 -4.81
CA ALA A 590 5.51 33.52 -4.67
C ALA A 590 6.90 33.75 -5.29
N ASP A 591 7.80 32.77 -5.27
CA ASP A 591 9.11 32.90 -5.92
C ASP A 591 9.01 32.65 -7.43
N ILE A 592 8.18 31.70 -7.92
CA ILE A 592 7.84 31.54 -9.34
C ILE A 592 7.35 32.87 -9.94
N LEU A 593 6.40 33.55 -9.27
CA LEU A 593 5.87 34.85 -9.71
C LEU A 593 6.92 35.98 -9.68
N ARG A 594 8.05 35.78 -9.00
CA ARG A 594 9.18 36.74 -8.91
C ARG A 594 10.35 36.34 -9.82
N GLY A 595 10.23 35.29 -10.63
CA GLY A 595 11.32 34.76 -11.44
C GLY A 595 12.47 34.19 -10.59
N LYS A 596 12.15 33.58 -9.44
CA LYS A 596 13.11 32.99 -8.50
C LYS A 596 12.82 31.51 -8.30
N GLU A 597 13.87 30.72 -8.11
CA GLU A 597 13.76 29.32 -7.68
C GLU A 597 14.84 29.02 -6.63
N LEU A 598 14.51 28.18 -5.65
CA LEU A 598 15.47 27.63 -4.71
C LEU A 598 16.06 26.33 -5.26
N PRO A 599 17.37 26.06 -5.04
CA PRO A 599 18.00 24.85 -5.56
C PRO A 599 17.34 23.59 -4.96
N PRO A 600 17.16 22.52 -5.75
CA PRO A 600 16.62 21.25 -5.26
C PRO A 600 17.46 20.68 -4.13
N VAL A 601 16.80 20.14 -3.10
CA VAL A 601 17.44 19.47 -1.98
C VAL A 601 16.97 18.02 -1.94
N THR A 602 17.89 17.09 -2.22
CA THR A 602 17.64 15.65 -2.07
C THR A 602 18.07 15.21 -0.68
N VAL A 603 17.18 14.49 0.01
CA VAL A 603 17.43 13.89 1.33
C VAL A 603 17.04 12.42 1.28
N PRO A 604 17.65 11.54 2.11
CA PRO A 604 17.17 10.17 2.23
C PRO A 604 15.74 10.19 2.80
N ILE A 605 14.91 9.28 2.31
CA ILE A 605 13.51 9.12 2.74
C ILE A 605 13.35 7.66 3.13
N TYR A 606 12.71 7.38 4.26
CA TYR A 606 12.28 6.04 4.60
C TYR A 606 11.18 5.63 3.61
N ARG A 607 11.59 4.94 2.55
CA ARG A 607 10.66 4.10 1.80
C ARG A 607 10.42 2.86 2.65
N HIS A 608 9.15 2.46 2.79
CA HIS A 608 8.87 1.11 3.25
C HIS A 608 9.24 0.17 2.12
N ASN A 609 10.52 -0.16 2.03
CA ASN A 609 10.94 -1.41 1.43
C ASN A 609 10.09 -2.49 2.14
N SER A 610 9.24 -3.23 1.43
CA SER A 610 8.70 -4.50 1.94
C SER A 610 9.85 -5.44 2.29
N ASN A 611 10.92 -5.29 1.51
CA ASN A 611 12.26 -5.71 1.78
C ASN A 611 12.87 -5.19 3.12
N TYR A 612 12.30 -4.26 3.91
CA TYR A 612 12.99 -3.57 5.04
C TYR A 612 12.82 -4.27 6.39
N TYR A 613 11.61 -4.78 6.66
CA TYR A 613 11.46 -5.85 7.66
C TYR A 613 12.28 -7.09 7.27
N ASN A 614 12.64 -7.20 5.99
CA ASN A 614 13.56 -8.20 5.48
C ASN A 614 15.02 -7.68 5.34
N GLU A 615 15.38 -6.40 5.46
CA GLU A 615 16.79 -5.95 5.29
C GLU A 615 17.58 -6.07 6.60
N ARG A 616 16.89 -6.54 7.64
CA ARG A 616 17.50 -7.23 8.79
C ARG A 616 17.32 -8.77 8.75
N MET A 617 16.75 -9.33 7.68
CA MET A 617 16.48 -10.75 7.41
C MET A 617 16.44 -11.11 5.89
N TYR A 618 17.43 -10.68 5.09
CA TYR A 618 17.54 -10.76 3.60
C TYR A 618 16.66 -9.83 2.73
N GLY A 619 17.29 -8.99 1.89
CA GLY A 619 16.62 -7.96 1.07
C GLY A 619 16.04 -8.41 -0.29
N SER A 620 15.44 -7.42 -0.96
CA SER A 620 14.90 -7.38 -2.35
C SER A 620 14.07 -8.56 -2.90
N ALA A 621 12.75 -8.37 -3.07
CA ALA A 621 12.12 -8.23 -4.41
C ALA A 621 10.56 -8.33 -4.42
N ALA A 622 9.90 -7.18 -4.62
CA ALA A 622 8.65 -6.88 -5.39
C ALA A 622 7.31 -7.65 -5.24
N ASN A 623 6.19 -6.92 -5.43
CA ASN A 623 4.76 -7.28 -5.20
C ASN A 623 3.93 -7.63 -6.47
N ALA A 624 2.62 -7.94 -6.30
CA ALA A 624 1.53 -7.95 -7.32
C ALA A 624 0.11 -7.84 -6.65
N GLY A 625 -0.98 -7.59 -7.41
CA GLY A 625 -2.39 -7.53 -6.93
C GLY A 625 -3.45 -7.64 -8.06
N SER A 626 -4.72 -8.12 -7.95
CA SER A 626 -5.52 -8.82 -6.90
C SER A 626 -6.94 -9.26 -7.37
N GLN A 627 -7.46 -10.42 -6.87
CA GLN A 627 -8.89 -10.92 -6.89
C GLN A 627 -9.39 -11.70 -8.15
N PHE A 628 -10.39 -12.64 -8.18
CA PHE A 628 -11.16 -13.43 -7.17
C PHE A 628 -12.00 -14.60 -7.82
N ASP A 629 -12.86 -15.26 -7.02
CA ASP A 629 -14.07 -16.09 -7.34
C ASP A 629 -13.92 -17.60 -7.68
N TYR A 630 -14.66 -18.45 -6.95
CA TYR A 630 -14.52 -19.92 -6.95
C TYR A 630 -15.77 -20.68 -7.44
N VAL A 631 -15.60 -21.44 -8.52
CA VAL A 631 -16.53 -22.47 -8.99
C VAL A 631 -15.78 -23.79 -9.08
N HIS A 632 -16.22 -24.80 -8.33
CA HIS A 632 -15.66 -26.15 -8.40
C HIS A 632 -16.15 -26.89 -9.65
N GLY A 633 -15.36 -26.84 -10.72
CA GLY A 633 -15.46 -27.81 -11.81
C GLY A 633 -14.90 -29.16 -11.38
N MET A 634 -15.75 -30.18 -11.31
CA MET A 634 -15.33 -31.57 -11.22
C MET A 634 -14.85 -32.03 -12.59
N ASP A 635 -13.66 -32.62 -12.68
CA ASP A 635 -13.36 -33.61 -13.71
C ASP A 635 -12.66 -34.81 -13.06
N GLU A 636 -13.42 -35.89 -12.90
CA GLU A 636 -12.89 -37.21 -12.54
C GLU A 636 -12.35 -37.86 -13.80
N ASN A 637 -11.03 -38.06 -13.91
CA ASN A 637 -10.46 -39.19 -14.65
C ASN A 637 -8.99 -39.45 -14.25
N ASN A 638 -8.60 -40.73 -14.30
CA ASN A 638 -7.25 -41.24 -14.02
C ASN A 638 -6.64 -41.01 -12.62
N PHE A 639 -7.17 -41.70 -11.59
CA PHE A 639 -6.37 -42.67 -10.81
C PHE A 639 -7.28 -43.56 -9.97
N GLN A 640 -7.31 -44.87 -10.23
CA GLN A 640 -8.07 -45.82 -9.42
C GLN A 640 -7.14 -46.48 -8.39
N LEU A 641 -7.37 -46.24 -7.11
CA LEU A 641 -6.59 -46.87 -6.04
C LEU A 641 -6.96 -48.36 -5.97
N VAL A 642 -6.10 -49.25 -6.47
CA VAL A 642 -6.30 -50.69 -6.35
C VAL A 642 -6.02 -51.09 -4.90
N ASP A 643 -7.09 -51.27 -4.13
CA ASP A 643 -7.06 -51.78 -2.76
C ASP A 643 -6.62 -53.26 -2.75
N SER A 644 -5.31 -53.49 -2.68
CA SER A 644 -4.69 -54.81 -2.60
C SER A 644 -4.82 -55.48 -1.21
N SER A 645 -5.65 -54.95 -0.30
CA SER A 645 -5.80 -55.45 1.08
C SER A 645 -7.03 -56.36 1.31
N LYS A 646 -7.78 -56.72 0.27
CA LYS A 646 -8.96 -57.60 0.36
C LYS A 646 -8.69 -59.03 -0.13
N PRO A 647 -8.58 -60.03 0.77
CA PRO A 647 -8.64 -61.44 0.39
C PRO A 647 -10.07 -61.82 0.01
N VAL A 648 -10.26 -62.39 -1.18
CA VAL A 648 -11.57 -62.86 -1.66
C VAL A 648 -11.81 -64.32 -1.23
N GLN A 649 -12.71 -64.47 -0.25
CA GLN A 649 -13.57 -65.63 0.05
C GLN A 649 -13.01 -67.07 0.05
N ARG A 650 -13.26 -67.79 1.15
CA ARG A 650 -14.42 -68.71 1.24
C ARG A 650 -14.71 -69.16 2.70
N ASN A 651 -16.00 -69.25 3.03
CA ASN A 651 -16.52 -70.12 4.11
C ASN A 651 -16.66 -71.55 3.52
N PRO A 652 -16.76 -72.67 4.30
CA PRO A 652 -17.37 -72.74 5.64
C PRO A 652 -16.72 -73.72 6.67
N GLN A 653 -17.06 -73.55 7.97
CA GLN A 653 -17.39 -74.57 9.02
C GLN A 653 -17.18 -73.95 10.42
N ARG A 654 -18.22 -73.83 11.27
CA ARG A 654 -18.87 -74.84 12.15
C ARG A 654 -18.19 -75.00 13.53
N ASN A 655 -18.75 -74.28 14.51
CA ASN A 655 -18.95 -74.65 15.93
C ASN A 655 -17.81 -74.69 16.98
N TYR A 656 -18.22 -74.19 18.16
CA TYR A 656 -17.99 -74.67 19.55
C TYR A 656 -17.09 -73.88 20.52
N ARG A 657 -17.58 -73.76 21.76
CA ARG A 657 -16.98 -73.19 23.01
C ARG A 657 -16.62 -71.70 22.96
N ALA A 658 -17.38 -70.76 23.54
CA ALA A 658 -18.26 -70.71 24.73
C ALA A 658 -17.54 -70.60 26.10
N ARG A 659 -17.95 -69.56 26.85
CA ARG A 659 -18.00 -69.45 28.32
C ARG A 659 -16.72 -69.69 29.14
N GLN A 660 -15.97 -68.62 29.39
CA GLN A 660 -15.36 -68.33 30.71
C GLN A 660 -14.86 -66.87 30.75
N LEU A 661 -15.69 -65.93 31.22
CA LEU A 661 -15.32 -64.57 31.71
C LEU A 661 -16.54 -63.65 32.01
N GLN A 662 -17.77 -64.13 31.84
CA GLN A 662 -18.98 -63.31 32.02
C GLN A 662 -19.35 -62.98 33.49
N PHE A 663 -18.66 -63.57 34.47
CA PHE A 663 -18.96 -63.35 35.90
C PHE A 663 -18.12 -62.23 36.55
N LYS A 664 -16.97 -61.85 35.98
CA LYS A 664 -16.09 -60.80 36.55
C LYS A 664 -16.50 -59.36 36.18
N LYS A 665 -17.43 -59.18 35.22
CA LYS A 665 -17.90 -57.86 34.73
C LYS A 665 -19.17 -57.32 35.39
N LEU A 666 -19.75 -58.03 36.36
CA LEU A 666 -21.01 -57.63 37.00
C LEU A 666 -20.85 -56.86 38.33
N LEU A 667 -19.72 -57.01 39.02
CA LEU A 667 -19.43 -56.29 40.28
C LEU A 667 -18.75 -54.92 40.09
N GLN A 668 -18.06 -54.70 38.97
CA GLN A 668 -17.42 -53.42 38.66
C GLN A 668 -18.41 -52.34 38.18
N LYS A 669 -19.64 -52.75 37.82
CA LYS A 669 -20.65 -51.91 37.14
C LYS A 669 -21.56 -51.10 38.08
N ASP A 670 -21.34 -51.19 39.39
CA ASP A 670 -22.08 -50.42 40.40
C ASP A 670 -21.25 -49.31 41.06
N GLN A 671 -19.91 -49.40 41.03
CA GLN A 671 -19.06 -48.26 41.42
C GLN A 671 -19.04 -47.17 40.33
N GLU A 672 -18.90 -47.54 39.04
CA GLU A 672 -18.96 -46.57 37.92
C GLU A 672 -20.32 -45.84 37.83
N ARG A 673 -21.39 -46.41 38.38
CA ARG A 673 -22.75 -45.84 38.30
C ARG A 673 -23.02 -44.66 39.25
N ARG A 674 -22.13 -44.38 40.21
CA ARG A 674 -22.23 -43.18 41.07
C ARG A 674 -21.40 -41.99 40.57
N GLU A 675 -20.37 -42.22 39.76
CA GLU A 675 -19.57 -41.12 39.18
C GLU A 675 -20.17 -40.55 37.87
N GLN A 676 -20.93 -41.35 37.12
CA GLN A 676 -21.56 -40.91 35.86
C GLN A 676 -22.86 -40.08 36.03
N ALA A 677 -23.14 -39.54 37.22
CA ALA A 677 -24.34 -38.73 37.47
C ALA A 677 -24.16 -37.22 37.18
N LEU A 678 -22.93 -36.71 37.02
CA LEU A 678 -22.64 -35.26 36.98
C LEU A 678 -22.08 -34.70 35.64
N GLN A 679 -21.95 -35.51 34.59
CA GLN A 679 -21.51 -35.04 33.25
C GLN A 679 -22.42 -35.53 32.08
N GLY A 680 -23.72 -35.71 32.35
CA GLY A 680 -24.64 -36.42 31.44
C GLY A 680 -25.33 -35.62 30.33
N GLN A 681 -25.45 -34.28 30.42
CA GLN A 681 -26.34 -33.51 29.54
C GLN A 681 -25.69 -32.93 28.27
N ASN A 682 -24.41 -32.53 28.28
CA ASN A 682 -23.81 -31.80 27.15
C ASN A 682 -23.36 -32.66 25.95
N LEU A 683 -23.19 -33.98 26.12
CA LEU A 683 -22.69 -34.87 25.06
C LEU A 683 -23.78 -35.53 24.20
N LYS A 684 -25.01 -35.66 24.70
CA LYS A 684 -26.14 -36.21 23.90
C LYS A 684 -26.66 -35.21 22.86
N MET A 685 -26.71 -33.91 23.20
CA MET A 685 -27.19 -32.86 22.30
C MET A 685 -26.25 -32.63 21.11
N LYS A 686 -24.92 -32.58 21.32
CA LYS A 686 -23.95 -32.45 20.22
C LYS A 686 -23.97 -33.65 19.25
N ARG A 687 -24.23 -34.87 19.74
CA ARG A 687 -24.35 -36.08 18.89
C ARG A 687 -25.69 -36.21 18.18
N SER A 688 -26.79 -35.59 18.63
CA SER A 688 -28.04 -35.56 17.85
C SER A 688 -27.95 -34.56 16.71
N ILE A 689 -27.49 -33.33 16.97
CA ILE A 689 -27.39 -32.25 15.97
C ILE A 689 -26.53 -32.67 14.77
N ALA A 690 -25.34 -33.24 15.00
CA ALA A 690 -24.48 -33.71 13.90
C ALA A 690 -25.14 -34.82 13.06
N LYS A 691 -25.90 -35.73 13.70
CA LYS A 691 -26.57 -36.85 13.03
C LYS A 691 -27.84 -36.40 12.28
N GLU A 692 -28.43 -35.30 12.70
CA GLU A 692 -29.59 -34.65 12.10
C GLU A 692 -29.18 -33.80 10.90
N GLN A 693 -28.12 -32.99 11.02
CA GLN A 693 -27.49 -32.28 9.89
C GLN A 693 -27.03 -33.25 8.78
N GLN A 694 -26.40 -34.38 9.14
CA GLN A 694 -25.96 -35.38 8.18
C GLN A 694 -27.12 -36.14 7.51
N ARG A 695 -28.30 -36.21 8.15
CA ARG A 695 -29.54 -36.70 7.55
C ARG A 695 -30.21 -35.66 6.66
N ALA A 696 -30.23 -34.39 7.06
CA ALA A 696 -30.73 -33.27 6.26
C ALA A 696 -29.92 -33.13 4.96
N PHE A 697 -28.59 -33.23 5.03
CA PHE A 697 -27.70 -33.19 3.86
C PHE A 697 -27.96 -34.34 2.88
N LYS A 698 -28.13 -35.58 3.37
CA LYS A 698 -28.49 -36.73 2.51
C LYS A 698 -29.93 -36.65 1.96
N MET A 699 -30.86 -36.03 2.67
CA MET A 699 -32.22 -35.76 2.19
C MET A 699 -32.23 -34.68 1.09
N TRP A 700 -31.38 -33.65 1.23
CA TRP A 700 -31.19 -32.59 0.23
C TRP A 700 -30.58 -33.16 -1.06
N GLN A 701 -29.54 -34.00 -0.97
CA GLN A 701 -28.99 -34.72 -2.12
C GLN A 701 -30.04 -35.63 -2.81
N ARG A 702 -30.84 -36.38 -2.05
CA ARG A 702 -31.85 -37.30 -2.60
C ARG A 702 -33.08 -36.63 -3.21
N ARG A 703 -33.35 -35.36 -2.90
CA ARG A 703 -34.50 -34.61 -3.46
C ARG A 703 -34.16 -33.80 -4.72
N GLY A 704 -32.95 -33.96 -5.26
CA GLY A 704 -32.51 -33.22 -6.45
C GLY A 704 -32.30 -31.74 -6.12
N GLY A 705 -31.14 -31.41 -5.57
CA GLY A 705 -30.72 -30.04 -5.24
C GLY A 705 -30.48 -29.13 -6.45
N ASN A 706 -31.38 -29.13 -7.43
CA ASN A 706 -31.40 -28.21 -8.56
C ASN A 706 -32.80 -28.10 -9.21
N ALA A 707 -33.84 -27.87 -8.40
CA ALA A 707 -35.15 -27.44 -8.88
C ALA A 707 -35.23 -25.90 -8.83
N ARG A 708 -34.85 -25.23 -9.93
CA ARG A 708 -35.12 -23.79 -10.11
C ARG A 708 -36.64 -23.54 -10.10
N GLN A 709 -37.11 -22.66 -9.22
CA GLN A 709 -38.26 -21.80 -9.53
C GLN A 709 -37.79 -20.35 -9.70
N GLY A 710 -37.17 -20.10 -10.85
CA GLY A 710 -37.43 -18.84 -11.54
C GLY A 710 -38.59 -19.09 -12.49
N GLN A 711 -39.65 -18.27 -12.42
CA GLN A 711 -40.61 -18.22 -13.51
C GLN A 711 -39.87 -17.73 -14.76
N ARG A 712 -39.68 -18.63 -15.75
CA ARG A 712 -39.23 -18.23 -17.09
C ARG A 712 -40.44 -17.76 -17.88
N GLY A 713 -40.41 -16.49 -18.30
CA GLY A 713 -41.02 -16.11 -19.58
C GLY A 713 -40.30 -16.85 -20.73
N PRO A 714 -40.99 -17.20 -21.83
CA PRO A 714 -40.41 -18.03 -22.88
C PRO A 714 -39.56 -17.22 -23.87
N GLY A 715 -38.24 -17.44 -23.86
CA GLY A 715 -37.34 -16.92 -24.89
C GLY A 715 -35.89 -16.79 -24.41
N GLY A 716 -34.97 -17.55 -25.01
CA GLY A 716 -33.53 -17.47 -24.70
C GLY A 716 -32.83 -18.82 -24.80
N ARG A 717 -32.10 -19.05 -25.90
CA ARG A 717 -31.25 -20.23 -26.08
C ARG A 717 -30.01 -20.13 -25.19
N TYR A 718 -29.49 -21.27 -24.72
CA TYR A 718 -28.20 -21.31 -24.03
C TYR A 718 -27.07 -20.98 -25.01
N ALA A 719 -26.24 -19.98 -24.67
CA ALA A 719 -24.88 -19.89 -25.17
C ALA A 719 -23.98 -20.77 -24.28
N GLY A 720 -23.02 -21.48 -24.88
CA GLY A 720 -22.10 -22.34 -24.15
C GLY A 720 -21.12 -21.55 -23.29
N GLU A 721 -20.72 -22.12 -22.16
CA GLU A 721 -19.63 -21.60 -21.32
C GLU A 721 -18.31 -21.67 -22.11
N ARG A 722 -17.54 -20.58 -22.12
CA ARG A 722 -16.21 -20.57 -22.75
C ARG A 722 -15.20 -21.29 -21.84
N PRO A 723 -14.24 -22.05 -22.39
CA PRO A 723 -13.07 -22.49 -21.63
C PRO A 723 -12.35 -21.29 -21.00
N LYS A 724 -11.81 -21.45 -19.79
CA LYS A 724 -10.98 -20.42 -19.16
C LYS A 724 -9.60 -20.40 -19.82
N ASP A 725 -9.14 -19.22 -20.23
CA ASP A 725 -7.78 -19.02 -20.73
C ASP A 725 -6.72 -19.33 -19.66
N ARG A 726 -5.50 -19.63 -20.12
CA ARG A 726 -4.34 -20.04 -19.31
C ARG A 726 -3.04 -19.48 -19.91
N LEU A 727 -2.02 -19.15 -19.12
CA LEU A 727 -0.80 -18.48 -19.64
C LEU A 727 0.55 -19.20 -19.70
N PRO A 728 1.37 -18.81 -20.71
CA PRO A 728 2.78 -19.14 -20.78
C PRO A 728 3.56 -18.56 -19.61
N SER A 729 4.63 -19.23 -19.18
CA SER A 729 5.48 -18.79 -18.05
C SER A 729 6.32 -17.54 -18.33
N VAL A 730 6.38 -17.10 -19.59
CA VAL A 730 6.87 -15.80 -20.03
C VAL A 730 5.93 -15.25 -21.11
N GLN A 731 5.72 -13.94 -21.15
CA GLN A 731 4.87 -13.31 -22.17
C GLN A 731 5.51 -13.50 -23.54
N VAL A 732 4.89 -14.34 -24.38
CA VAL A 732 5.31 -14.55 -25.77
C VAL A 732 5.07 -13.26 -26.54
N ARG A 733 6.15 -12.61 -26.97
CA ARG A 733 6.06 -11.37 -27.74
C ARG A 733 5.69 -11.65 -29.21
N PRO A 734 5.01 -10.73 -29.93
CA PRO A 734 4.57 -10.97 -31.31
C PRO A 734 5.69 -11.33 -32.30
N GLU A 735 6.92 -10.88 -32.03
CA GLU A 735 8.11 -11.15 -32.84
C GLU A 735 8.73 -12.54 -32.61
N TRP A 736 8.28 -13.31 -31.62
CA TRP A 736 8.78 -14.66 -31.36
C TRP A 736 8.11 -15.70 -32.26
N GLN A 737 8.88 -16.35 -33.12
CA GLN A 737 8.37 -17.36 -34.05
C GLN A 737 8.41 -18.75 -33.42
N VAL A 738 7.28 -19.48 -33.46
CA VAL A 738 7.23 -20.90 -33.09
C VAL A 738 7.93 -21.72 -34.17
N ILE A 739 9.03 -22.35 -33.82
CA ILE A 739 9.85 -23.21 -34.67
C ILE A 739 9.28 -24.63 -34.74
N GLU A 740 8.93 -25.19 -33.58
CA GLU A 740 8.47 -26.57 -33.47
C GLU A 740 7.50 -26.73 -32.28
N GLU A 741 6.51 -27.60 -32.44
CA GLU A 741 5.56 -27.98 -31.41
C GLU A 741 5.65 -29.50 -31.18
N MET A 742 5.79 -29.90 -29.91
CA MET A 742 5.98 -31.29 -29.47
C MET A 742 4.77 -31.72 -28.64
N ASP A 743 3.85 -32.48 -29.24
CA ASP A 743 2.63 -32.91 -28.58
C ASP A 743 2.86 -34.02 -27.54
N PHE A 744 2.16 -33.96 -26.41
CA PHE A 744 2.30 -34.94 -25.33
C PHE A 744 1.93 -36.36 -25.77
N PRO A 745 0.88 -36.62 -26.59
CA PRO A 745 0.61 -37.96 -27.11
C PRO A 745 1.76 -38.60 -27.91
N ARG A 746 2.55 -37.81 -28.64
CA ARG A 746 3.80 -38.23 -29.28
C ARG A 746 4.91 -38.44 -28.26
N LEU A 747 5.13 -37.48 -27.35
CA LEU A 747 6.17 -37.57 -26.31
C LEU A 747 5.99 -38.79 -25.38
N HIS A 748 4.75 -39.18 -25.05
CA HIS A 748 4.46 -40.40 -24.27
C HIS A 748 4.80 -41.71 -25.00
N LYS A 749 4.95 -41.68 -26.34
CA LYS A 749 5.31 -42.85 -27.16
C LYS A 749 6.80 -42.95 -27.45
N LEU A 750 7.58 -41.90 -27.14
CA LEU A 750 9.02 -41.91 -27.31
C LEU A 750 9.67 -42.90 -26.33
N ASN A 751 10.71 -43.57 -26.78
CA ASN A 751 11.46 -44.53 -25.98
C ASN A 751 12.91 -44.59 -26.48
N LEU A 752 13.89 -44.41 -25.59
CA LEU A 752 15.32 -44.53 -25.88
C LEU A 752 15.95 -45.50 -24.88
N PRO A 753 15.80 -46.82 -25.09
CA PRO A 753 16.39 -47.83 -24.23
C PRO A 753 17.91 -47.90 -24.40
N GLY A 754 18.61 -48.35 -23.36
CA GLY A 754 20.06 -48.59 -23.39
C GLY A 754 20.93 -47.40 -22.99
N VAL A 755 20.34 -46.30 -22.52
CA VAL A 755 21.09 -45.22 -21.87
C VAL A 755 21.49 -45.67 -20.45
N GLY A 756 22.78 -45.67 -20.15
CA GLY A 756 23.30 -46.11 -18.84
C GLY A 756 23.07 -45.12 -17.69
N ASN A 757 23.55 -45.46 -16.49
CA ASN A 757 23.42 -44.64 -15.27
C ASN A 757 24.28 -43.36 -15.27
N GLY A 758 25.03 -43.10 -16.34
CA GLY A 758 25.98 -42.01 -16.46
C GLY A 758 27.30 -42.29 -15.74
N GLU A 759 28.35 -41.64 -16.22
CA GLU A 759 29.72 -41.78 -15.71
C GLU A 759 30.15 -40.45 -15.05
N ASP A 760 30.78 -40.52 -13.87
CA ASP A 760 31.36 -39.32 -13.24
C ASP A 760 32.58 -38.84 -14.03
N ILE A 761 32.66 -37.54 -14.28
CA ILE A 761 33.71 -36.95 -15.12
C ILE A 761 34.95 -36.69 -14.26
N GLY A 762 35.97 -37.53 -14.42
CA GLY A 762 37.30 -37.31 -13.84
C GLY A 762 37.30 -37.10 -12.32
N LYS A 763 37.94 -36.01 -11.86
CA LYS A 763 37.96 -35.60 -10.45
C LYS A 763 36.95 -34.51 -10.12
N HIS A 764 36.00 -34.19 -11.01
CA HIS A 764 35.03 -33.10 -10.85
C HIS A 764 33.92 -33.49 -9.85
N LEU A 765 34.31 -33.69 -8.59
CA LEU A 765 33.46 -33.90 -7.42
C LEU A 765 33.82 -32.84 -6.39
N TYR A 766 32.89 -31.93 -6.12
CA TYR A 766 33.13 -30.72 -5.34
C TYR A 766 32.19 -30.64 -4.14
N GLY A 767 32.72 -30.22 -2.99
CA GLY A 767 31.94 -29.91 -1.79
C GLY A 767 32.28 -30.80 -0.60
N THR A 768 31.65 -30.47 0.53
CA THR A 768 31.87 -31.10 1.82
C THR A 768 30.51 -31.50 2.40
N LEU A 769 30.29 -32.82 2.56
CA LEU A 769 29.01 -33.39 2.97
C LEU A 769 29.03 -33.88 4.43
N HIS A 770 27.92 -33.68 5.14
CA HIS A 770 27.76 -34.18 6.50
C HIS A 770 27.01 -35.52 6.54
N PHE A 771 27.23 -36.28 7.62
CA PHE A 771 26.57 -37.57 7.84
C PHE A 771 25.15 -37.40 8.35
N TYR A 772 24.20 -38.18 7.82
CA TYR A 772 22.80 -38.17 8.26
C TYR A 772 22.63 -38.66 9.70
N ASP A 773 21.88 -37.92 10.49
CA ASP A 773 21.55 -38.32 11.86
C ASP A 773 20.41 -39.35 11.91
N LYS A 774 20.80 -40.62 12.07
CA LYS A 774 19.87 -41.75 12.25
C LYS A 774 18.98 -41.61 13.51
N ALA A 775 19.24 -40.68 14.43
CA ALA A 775 18.32 -40.39 15.54
C ALA A 775 17.02 -39.71 15.05
N ILE A 776 17.06 -38.96 13.94
CA ILE A 776 15.89 -38.28 13.36
C ILE A 776 14.85 -39.28 12.84
N ASP A 777 15.25 -40.48 12.42
CA ASP A 777 14.30 -41.53 12.01
C ASP A 777 13.40 -42.04 13.16
N ARG A 778 13.64 -41.62 14.41
CA ARG A 778 12.76 -41.87 15.57
C ARG A 778 11.64 -40.83 15.74
N VAL A 779 11.66 -39.75 14.97
CA VAL A 779 10.62 -38.70 15.01
C VAL A 779 9.30 -39.27 14.48
N SER A 780 8.22 -38.98 15.20
CA SER A 780 6.87 -39.45 14.89
C SER A 780 5.84 -38.41 15.30
N VAL A 781 4.58 -38.57 14.91
CA VAL A 781 3.51 -37.63 15.27
C VAL A 781 3.37 -37.47 16.80
N ARG A 782 3.71 -38.52 17.56
CA ARG A 782 3.65 -38.52 19.04
C ARG A 782 4.84 -37.84 19.70
N ASN A 783 5.95 -37.70 18.98
CA ASN A 783 7.16 -37.03 19.43
C ASN A 783 7.73 -36.20 18.28
N PRO A 784 7.03 -35.12 17.88
CA PRO A 784 7.48 -34.23 16.82
C PRO A 784 8.63 -33.36 17.32
N ILE A 785 9.55 -32.99 16.44
CA ILE A 785 10.64 -32.05 16.76
C ILE A 785 10.46 -30.76 15.98
N THR A 786 10.84 -29.63 16.59
CA THR A 786 10.79 -28.31 15.94
C THR A 786 11.86 -28.21 14.85
N LEU A 787 11.49 -27.69 13.69
CA LEU A 787 12.41 -27.36 12.62
C LEU A 787 13.32 -26.19 13.08
N GLN A 788 14.63 -26.34 13.00
CA GLN A 788 15.59 -25.32 13.43
C GLN A 788 16.07 -24.47 12.26
N ARG A 789 16.42 -23.20 12.51
CA ARG A 789 17.04 -22.34 11.50
C ARG A 789 18.52 -22.69 11.37
N CYS A 790 18.92 -23.29 10.26
CA CYS A 790 20.28 -23.81 10.08
C CYS A 790 21.23 -22.87 9.30
N GLY A 791 20.75 -21.71 8.86
CA GLY A 791 21.57 -20.71 8.13
C GLY A 791 22.13 -21.22 6.80
N GLY A 792 23.10 -20.49 6.24
CA GLY A 792 23.89 -20.87 5.05
C GLY A 792 23.34 -20.41 3.70
N ASN A 793 24.25 -20.10 2.77
CA ASN A 793 23.95 -19.47 1.48
C ASN A 793 23.08 -20.36 0.55
N PHE A 794 22.45 -19.71 -0.44
CA PHE A 794 21.87 -20.34 -1.63
C PHE A 794 22.78 -20.02 -2.82
N TYR A 795 23.39 -21.03 -3.42
CA TYR A 795 24.09 -20.91 -4.69
C TYR A 795 23.10 -21.26 -5.81
N ASN A 796 22.78 -20.29 -6.67
CA ASN A 796 21.77 -20.45 -7.73
C ASN A 796 22.36 -20.42 -9.14
N VAL A 797 23.61 -20.88 -9.27
CA VAL A 797 24.43 -20.77 -10.48
C VAL A 797 23.76 -21.46 -11.67
N THR A 798 23.62 -20.73 -12.78
CA THR A 798 23.04 -21.24 -14.03
C THR A 798 23.98 -22.25 -14.71
N THR A 799 23.58 -22.78 -15.86
CA THR A 799 24.41 -23.71 -16.64
C THR A 799 25.55 -22.99 -17.35
N THR A 800 25.33 -21.75 -17.82
CA THR A 800 26.34 -20.93 -18.50
C THR A 800 27.24 -20.14 -17.54
N GLU A 801 26.82 -19.89 -16.30
CA GLU A 801 27.66 -19.27 -15.26
C GLU A 801 28.59 -20.26 -14.55
N ASP A 802 28.43 -21.56 -14.76
CA ASP A 802 29.19 -22.59 -14.04
C ASP A 802 30.58 -22.78 -14.65
N PRO A 803 31.67 -22.41 -13.95
CA PRO A 803 33.02 -22.46 -14.52
C PRO A 803 33.49 -23.89 -14.80
N VAL A 804 32.93 -24.90 -14.14
CA VAL A 804 33.26 -26.31 -14.41
C VAL A 804 32.55 -26.78 -15.68
N ILE A 805 31.31 -26.35 -15.91
CA ILE A 805 30.62 -26.61 -17.19
C ILE A 805 31.34 -25.90 -18.33
N GLU A 806 31.79 -24.66 -18.11
CA GLU A 806 32.60 -23.92 -19.08
C GLU A 806 33.91 -24.66 -19.41
N GLU A 807 34.68 -25.08 -18.40
CA GLU A 807 35.91 -25.86 -18.55
C GLU A 807 35.67 -27.15 -19.35
N LEU A 808 34.65 -27.94 -18.97
CA LEU A 808 34.29 -29.19 -19.64
C LEU A 808 33.79 -28.97 -21.07
N ALA A 809 33.14 -27.84 -21.34
CA ALA A 809 32.75 -27.43 -22.68
C ALA A 809 33.96 -27.01 -23.52
N GLN A 810 34.92 -26.26 -22.97
CA GLN A 810 36.17 -25.89 -23.65
C GLN A 810 37.00 -27.14 -23.99
N GLN A 811 37.11 -28.10 -23.07
CA GLN A 811 37.79 -29.39 -23.25
C GLN A 811 37.07 -30.34 -24.24
N GLY A 812 35.82 -30.06 -24.62
CA GLY A 812 35.06 -30.89 -25.56
C GLY A 812 34.58 -32.22 -24.96
N ILE A 813 34.40 -32.30 -23.64
CA ILE A 813 33.97 -33.52 -22.93
C ILE A 813 32.51 -33.88 -23.23
N GLY A 814 31.71 -32.94 -23.72
CA GLY A 814 30.37 -33.19 -24.24
C GLY A 814 29.92 -32.11 -25.21
N ASN A 815 28.66 -32.21 -25.66
CA ASN A 815 28.05 -31.23 -26.57
C ASN A 815 26.63 -30.81 -26.18
N VAL A 816 26.08 -31.34 -25.09
CA VAL A 816 24.88 -30.82 -24.44
C VAL A 816 25.19 -30.62 -22.95
N PHE A 817 24.92 -29.43 -22.43
CA PHE A 817 25.24 -29.05 -21.05
C PHE A 817 23.97 -28.59 -20.35
N ALA A 818 23.74 -29.06 -19.12
CA ALA A 818 22.56 -28.71 -18.31
C ALA A 818 22.79 -28.98 -16.81
N THR A 819 21.82 -28.60 -15.99
CA THR A 819 21.66 -29.07 -14.61
C THR A 819 20.63 -30.20 -14.50
N ASP A 820 20.69 -30.97 -13.42
CA ASP A 820 19.80 -32.12 -13.19
C ASP A 820 18.32 -31.72 -13.11
N ILE A 821 18.02 -30.56 -12.53
CA ILE A 821 16.66 -30.03 -12.45
C ILE A 821 16.09 -29.64 -13.83
N ILE A 822 16.92 -29.16 -14.76
CA ILE A 822 16.53 -28.85 -16.15
C ILE A 822 16.25 -30.14 -16.91
N ILE A 823 17.17 -31.12 -16.86
CA ILE A 823 16.99 -32.42 -17.51
C ILE A 823 15.75 -33.14 -16.97
N ALA A 824 15.57 -33.22 -15.64
CA ALA A 824 14.43 -33.88 -15.04
C ALA A 824 13.10 -33.17 -15.38
N THR A 825 13.10 -31.84 -15.53
CA THR A 825 11.92 -31.07 -16.00
C THR A 825 11.56 -31.45 -17.44
N LEU A 826 12.53 -31.54 -18.35
CA LEU A 826 12.30 -31.94 -19.74
C LEU A 826 11.83 -33.40 -19.87
N MET A 827 12.52 -34.35 -19.21
CA MET A 827 12.22 -35.78 -19.25
C MET A 827 10.79 -36.10 -18.77
N THR A 828 10.19 -35.24 -17.95
CA THR A 828 8.90 -35.51 -17.29
C THR A 828 7.78 -34.57 -17.70
N ALA A 829 8.05 -33.63 -18.61
CA ALA A 829 7.10 -32.65 -19.13
C ALA A 829 5.69 -33.19 -19.49
N PRO A 830 5.54 -34.37 -20.17
CA PRO A 830 4.22 -34.87 -20.56
C PRO A 830 3.37 -35.38 -19.39
N ARG A 831 3.99 -35.71 -18.26
CA ARG A 831 3.35 -36.28 -17.05
C ARG A 831 2.76 -35.21 -16.14
N SER A 832 2.90 -33.94 -16.53
CA SER A 832 2.45 -32.77 -15.82
C SER A 832 0.93 -32.56 -15.97
N ALA A 833 0.14 -33.09 -15.02
CA ALA A 833 -1.31 -32.85 -14.97
C ALA A 833 -1.63 -31.36 -14.83
N SER A 834 -2.76 -30.88 -15.38
CA SER A 834 -3.11 -29.45 -15.36
C SER A 834 -4.05 -29.07 -14.20
N TYR A 835 -3.50 -28.87 -13.01
CA TYR A 835 -4.23 -28.33 -11.84
C TYR A 835 -3.86 -26.87 -11.56
N GLY A 836 -4.86 -25.99 -11.46
CA GLY A 836 -4.65 -24.55 -11.43
C GLY A 836 -4.39 -23.96 -10.05
N ILE A 837 -3.43 -23.05 -9.99
CA ILE A 837 -3.41 -21.90 -9.08
C ILE A 837 -3.15 -20.68 -9.97
N PHE A 838 -3.89 -19.56 -9.79
CA PHE A 838 -3.96 -18.41 -10.74
C PHE A 838 -3.20 -17.15 -10.26
N ILE A 839 -2.34 -16.57 -11.11
CA ILE A 839 -1.68 -15.24 -10.94
C ILE A 839 -2.02 -14.31 -12.11
N MET A 840 -2.08 -12.99 -11.91
CA MET A 840 -1.97 -11.99 -12.99
C MET A 840 -0.78 -11.04 -12.78
N PHE A 841 -0.30 -10.45 -13.88
CA PHE A 841 0.60 -9.29 -13.89
C PHE A 841 0.00 -8.24 -14.83
N SER A 842 0.20 -6.96 -14.51
CA SER A 842 -0.43 -5.83 -15.21
C SER A 842 0.27 -5.49 -16.53
N ASP A 843 -0.40 -5.73 -17.65
CA ASP A 843 -1.19 -4.68 -18.34
C ASP A 843 -1.83 -5.16 -19.66
N ASP A 844 -1.56 -6.40 -20.07
CA ASP A 844 -2.35 -7.12 -21.08
C ASP A 844 -3.05 -8.37 -20.50
N PHE A 845 -4.18 -8.73 -21.10
CA PHE A 845 -5.24 -9.55 -20.51
C PHE A 845 -4.90 -11.05 -20.41
N PHE A 846 -4.22 -11.47 -19.33
CA PHE A 846 -3.55 -12.76 -19.33
C PHE A 846 -3.54 -13.46 -17.92
N PRO A 847 -4.07 -14.70 -17.74
CA PRO A 847 -4.12 -15.45 -16.44
C PRO A 847 -3.14 -16.66 -16.26
N PHE A 848 -2.13 -16.57 -15.39
CA PHE A 848 -1.17 -17.65 -15.10
C PHE A 848 -1.78 -18.78 -14.27
N THR A 849 -2.31 -19.82 -14.92
CA THR A 849 -2.44 -21.14 -14.29
C THR A 849 -1.10 -21.84 -14.24
N VAL A 850 -0.59 -22.15 -13.04
CA VAL A 850 0.65 -22.94 -12.89
C VAL A 850 0.55 -24.26 -13.68
N TYR A 851 1.54 -24.47 -14.54
CA TYR A 851 2.11 -25.72 -15.09
C TYR A 851 2.86 -25.42 -16.41
N SER A 852 2.91 -24.16 -16.88
CA SER A 852 3.91 -23.70 -17.85
C SER A 852 5.26 -23.48 -17.15
N TRP A 853 6.35 -23.70 -17.88
CA TRP A 853 7.74 -23.42 -17.49
C TRP A 853 8.52 -23.10 -18.77
N ASP A 854 9.63 -22.39 -18.63
CA ASP A 854 10.51 -21.99 -19.72
C ASP A 854 11.98 -22.33 -19.44
N ILE A 855 12.69 -22.76 -20.49
CA ILE A 855 14.11 -23.13 -20.51
C ILE A 855 14.74 -22.44 -21.73
N VAL A 856 15.85 -21.73 -21.53
CA VAL A 856 16.62 -21.09 -22.60
C VAL A 856 17.59 -22.11 -23.18
N ALA A 857 17.49 -22.38 -24.47
CA ALA A 857 18.38 -23.27 -25.20
C ALA A 857 19.35 -22.44 -26.05
N HIS A 858 20.60 -22.30 -25.60
CA HIS A 858 21.63 -21.55 -26.31
C HIS A 858 22.51 -22.49 -27.14
N ARG A 859 22.44 -22.38 -28.46
CA ARG A 859 23.26 -23.16 -29.39
C ARG A 859 24.48 -22.34 -29.84
N VAL A 860 25.67 -22.84 -29.50
CA VAL A 860 26.96 -22.26 -29.91
C VAL A 860 27.75 -23.33 -30.67
N GLY A 861 27.94 -23.13 -31.98
CA GLY A 861 28.56 -24.13 -32.87
C GLY A 861 27.78 -25.45 -32.92
N ASP A 862 28.43 -26.53 -32.45
CA ASP A 862 27.84 -27.86 -32.26
C ASP A 862 27.56 -28.20 -30.79
N LYS A 863 27.62 -27.22 -29.89
CA LYS A 863 27.29 -27.33 -28.46
C LYS A 863 25.93 -26.69 -28.17
N LEU A 864 25.22 -27.24 -27.19
CA LEU A 864 23.93 -26.78 -26.71
C LEU A 864 23.96 -26.63 -25.19
N PHE A 865 23.74 -25.42 -24.70
CA PHE A 865 23.55 -25.13 -23.28
C PHE A 865 22.06 -25.01 -23.01
N LEU A 866 21.51 -25.86 -22.15
CA LEU A 866 20.12 -25.80 -21.71
C LEU A 866 20.10 -25.15 -20.34
N ASP A 867 19.58 -23.93 -20.27
CA ASP A 867 19.62 -23.12 -19.08
C ASP A 867 18.26 -22.59 -18.62
N LYS A 868 18.22 -22.10 -17.39
CA LYS A 868 17.09 -21.36 -16.86
C LYS A 868 17.26 -19.88 -17.15
N ARG A 869 16.15 -19.20 -17.46
CA ARG A 869 16.13 -17.74 -17.63
C ARG A 869 16.41 -17.04 -16.30
N ASP A 870 17.25 -16.01 -16.30
CA ASP A 870 17.38 -15.11 -15.15
C ASP A 870 16.08 -14.32 -14.95
N THR A 871 15.66 -14.23 -13.69
CA THR A 871 14.44 -13.54 -13.26
C THR A 871 14.70 -12.50 -12.18
N GLY A 872 15.97 -12.18 -11.87
CA GLY A 872 16.33 -11.16 -10.87
C GLY A 872 15.83 -11.46 -9.45
N GLY A 873 15.61 -12.73 -9.11
CA GLY A 873 14.96 -13.14 -7.86
C GLY A 873 15.12 -14.63 -7.55
N ILE A 874 14.79 -15.02 -6.31
CA ILE A 874 15.18 -16.29 -5.65
C ILE A 874 14.62 -17.57 -6.30
N SER A 875 13.68 -17.50 -7.25
CA SER A 875 13.05 -18.69 -7.83
C SER A 875 12.58 -18.51 -9.28
N ASN A 876 13.27 -19.17 -10.21
CA ASN A 876 12.76 -19.45 -11.54
C ASN A 876 11.60 -20.50 -11.45
N PRO A 877 10.59 -20.50 -12.35
CA PRO A 877 9.54 -21.53 -12.39
C PRO A 877 10.03 -22.99 -12.44
N VAL A 878 11.25 -23.23 -12.95
CA VAL A 878 11.93 -24.53 -12.94
C VAL A 878 12.33 -24.94 -11.53
N ASP A 879 12.78 -24.00 -10.69
CA ASP A 879 13.31 -24.25 -9.34
C ASP A 879 12.24 -24.23 -8.24
N ALA A 880 11.09 -23.57 -8.48
CA ALA A 880 10.06 -23.34 -7.46
C ALA A 880 9.45 -24.65 -6.89
N LEU A 881 9.50 -24.83 -5.57
CA LEU A 881 8.79 -25.91 -4.86
C LEU A 881 7.28 -25.60 -4.78
N THR A 882 6.39 -26.61 -4.81
CA THR A 882 4.95 -26.40 -4.50
C THR A 882 4.69 -26.64 -3.02
N VAL A 883 3.62 -26.01 -2.55
CA VAL A 883 2.90 -26.46 -1.35
C VAL A 883 1.59 -27.09 -1.78
N SER A 884 1.32 -28.32 -1.34
CA SER A 884 -0.01 -28.91 -1.43
C SER A 884 -0.85 -28.31 -0.30
N GLU A 885 -1.49 -27.18 -0.59
CA GLU A 885 -2.31 -26.49 0.40
C GLU A 885 -3.58 -27.30 0.73
N THR A 886 -3.85 -27.47 2.02
CA THR A 886 -5.03 -28.18 2.51
C THR A 886 -5.90 -27.36 3.47
N SER A 887 -5.57 -26.10 3.72
CA SER A 887 -6.50 -25.16 4.37
C SER A 887 -7.81 -25.02 3.57
N GLY A 888 -8.89 -24.65 4.27
CA GLY A 888 -10.20 -24.45 3.66
C GLY A 888 -10.31 -23.17 2.83
N ASP A 889 -9.31 -22.29 2.94
CA ASP A 889 -9.17 -21.09 2.14
C ASP A 889 -8.34 -21.40 0.89
N PRO A 890 -8.61 -20.75 -0.26
CA PRO A 890 -7.82 -20.94 -1.47
C PRO A 890 -6.49 -20.17 -1.44
N PRO A 891 -5.45 -20.64 -2.18
CA PRO A 891 -4.22 -19.86 -2.35
C PRO A 891 -4.47 -18.54 -3.09
N SER A 892 -3.83 -17.47 -2.61
CA SER A 892 -4.03 -16.09 -3.06
C SER A 892 -2.68 -15.43 -3.33
N PHE A 893 -2.19 -15.47 -4.57
CA PHE A 893 -0.89 -14.90 -4.95
C PHE A 893 -0.73 -13.39 -4.72
N GLU A 894 -1.84 -12.70 -4.54
CA GLU A 894 -1.95 -11.26 -4.77
C GLU A 894 -2.49 -10.48 -3.55
N GLY A 895 -2.53 -11.14 -2.40
CA GLY A 895 -2.93 -10.54 -1.12
C GLY A 895 -2.08 -11.07 0.02
N ALA A 896 -1.92 -10.26 1.07
CA ALA A 896 -1.27 -10.70 2.30
C ALA A 896 -2.19 -11.69 3.04
N GLY A 897 -1.75 -12.94 3.17
CA GLY A 897 -2.53 -14.01 3.80
C GLY A 897 -1.71 -15.27 4.02
N ILE A 898 -2.21 -16.18 4.86
CA ILE A 898 -1.54 -17.45 5.22
C ILE A 898 -1.21 -18.32 4.00
N ASN A 899 -1.96 -18.11 2.93
CA ASN A 899 -2.03 -18.93 1.74
C ASN A 899 -1.52 -18.17 0.49
N ASN A 900 -0.65 -17.17 0.66
CA ASN A 900 -0.06 -16.48 -0.48
C ASN A 900 0.95 -17.39 -1.17
N ALA A 901 0.72 -17.78 -2.41
CA ALA A 901 1.53 -18.81 -3.05
C ALA A 901 2.98 -18.39 -3.40
N LYS A 902 3.33 -17.09 -3.42
CA LYS A 902 4.74 -16.64 -3.42
C LYS A 902 5.37 -16.87 -2.04
N ASP A 903 4.66 -16.49 -0.98
CA ASP A 903 5.09 -16.73 0.40
C ASP A 903 5.17 -18.23 0.69
N LEU A 904 4.24 -19.04 0.17
CA LEU A 904 4.26 -20.50 0.32
C LEU A 904 5.43 -21.16 -0.41
N ALA A 905 5.76 -20.73 -1.64
CA ALA A 905 6.91 -21.24 -2.36
C ALA A 905 8.23 -20.89 -1.63
N THR A 906 8.28 -19.67 -1.07
CA THR A 906 9.42 -19.18 -0.27
C THR A 906 9.53 -19.92 1.07
N GLU A 907 8.42 -20.08 1.79
CA GLU A 907 8.31 -20.86 3.03
C GLU A 907 8.71 -22.31 2.80
N ALA A 908 8.25 -22.95 1.71
CA ALA A 908 8.63 -24.30 1.31
C ALA A 908 10.13 -24.42 1.01
N LEU A 909 10.72 -23.44 0.31
CA LEU A 909 12.16 -23.39 0.05
C LEU A 909 12.95 -23.36 1.36
N PHE A 910 12.57 -22.48 2.30
CA PHE A 910 13.20 -22.42 3.62
C PHE A 910 12.93 -23.66 4.49
N ILE A 911 11.73 -24.27 4.42
CA ILE A 911 11.44 -25.55 5.08
C ILE A 911 12.41 -26.63 4.59
N ASN A 912 12.54 -26.77 3.28
CA ASN A 912 13.39 -27.79 2.66
C ASN A 912 14.87 -27.54 2.97
N GLN A 913 15.32 -26.27 2.90
CA GLN A 913 16.69 -25.86 3.25
C GLN A 913 17.04 -26.08 4.72
N ASN A 914 16.14 -25.75 5.65
CA ASN A 914 16.34 -25.98 7.08
C ASN A 914 16.28 -27.48 7.40
N PHE A 915 15.33 -28.21 6.83
CA PHE A 915 15.20 -29.66 7.03
C PHE A 915 16.46 -30.41 6.55
N ARG A 916 16.92 -30.18 5.32
CA ARG A 916 18.12 -30.85 4.80
C ARG A 916 19.36 -30.60 5.65
N ARG A 917 19.50 -29.41 6.26
CA ARG A 917 20.65 -29.05 7.11
C ARG A 917 20.51 -29.55 8.55
N GLN A 918 19.29 -29.59 9.13
CA GLN A 918 19.06 -30.03 10.51
C GLN A 918 19.23 -31.54 10.69
N VAL A 919 18.91 -32.35 9.68
CA VAL A 919 19.00 -33.82 9.77
C VAL A 919 20.42 -34.36 9.55
N LEU A 920 21.41 -33.47 9.49
CA LEU A 920 22.82 -33.80 9.28
C LEU A 920 23.64 -33.47 10.53
N LYS A 921 24.56 -34.38 10.87
CA LYS A 921 25.48 -34.23 11.98
C LYS A 921 26.61 -33.26 11.63
N ARG A 922 26.55 -32.07 12.23
CA ARG A 922 27.59 -31.04 12.11
C ARG A 922 28.72 -31.17 13.14
N ASN A 923 28.52 -31.98 14.18
CA ASN A 923 29.51 -32.21 15.25
C ASN A 923 30.45 -33.40 14.97
N GLU A 924 30.28 -34.09 13.84
CA GLU A 924 31.15 -35.19 13.38
C GLU A 924 31.96 -34.69 12.16
N HIS A 925 33.15 -35.27 11.94
CA HIS A 925 33.97 -34.91 10.77
C HIS A 925 33.20 -35.13 9.46
N PRO A 926 33.15 -34.14 8.56
CA PRO A 926 32.42 -34.26 7.31
C PRO A 926 33.18 -35.14 6.31
N TYR A 927 32.45 -35.69 5.35
CA TYR A 927 32.99 -36.33 4.17
C TYR A 927 33.34 -35.26 3.12
N VAL A 928 34.64 -35.10 2.83
CA VAL A 928 35.15 -34.16 1.84
C VAL A 928 35.26 -34.88 0.48
N MET A 929 34.73 -34.28 -0.59
CA MET A 929 34.89 -34.80 -1.95
C MET A 929 36.31 -34.57 -2.49
N ALA A 930 36.58 -34.95 -3.75
CA ALA A 930 37.88 -34.75 -4.40
C ALA A 930 38.37 -33.29 -4.32
N HIS A 931 37.45 -32.33 -4.39
CA HIS A 931 37.66 -30.93 -4.08
C HIS A 931 36.70 -30.49 -2.95
N PRO A 932 37.14 -29.72 -1.93
CA PRO A 932 36.32 -29.41 -0.76
C PRO A 932 35.19 -28.40 -1.00
N ARG A 933 35.28 -27.63 -2.10
CA ARG A 933 34.39 -26.50 -2.47
C ARG A 933 34.37 -26.35 -4.00
N ALA A 934 33.25 -25.95 -4.58
CA ALA A 934 33.14 -25.69 -6.02
C ALA A 934 33.68 -24.29 -6.41
N PRO A 935 34.16 -24.08 -7.65
CA PRO A 935 34.80 -22.81 -8.06
C PRO A 935 33.91 -21.56 -7.93
N PHE A 936 32.58 -21.74 -8.04
CA PHE A 936 31.59 -20.66 -7.97
C PHE A 936 31.11 -20.31 -6.55
N GLU A 937 31.59 -21.02 -5.52
CA GLU A 937 31.22 -20.75 -4.12
C GLU A 937 32.14 -19.66 -3.54
N GLU A 938 31.76 -19.01 -2.43
CA GLU A 938 32.53 -17.90 -1.83
C GLU A 938 33.55 -18.36 -0.77
N GLU A 939 34.63 -17.59 -0.54
CA GLU A 939 35.60 -17.88 0.51
C GLU A 939 35.00 -17.72 1.92
N GLY A 940 34.98 -18.81 2.68
CA GLY A 940 34.35 -18.90 4.00
C GLY A 940 32.87 -19.33 3.98
N GLY A 941 32.27 -19.54 2.81
CA GLY A 941 30.90 -20.03 2.69
C GLY A 941 30.76 -21.53 2.97
N GLU A 942 29.95 -21.92 3.96
CA GLU A 942 29.50 -23.31 4.08
C GLU A 942 28.50 -23.66 2.98
N SER A 943 28.92 -24.50 2.03
CA SER A 943 27.98 -25.09 1.07
C SER A 943 26.98 -26.02 1.76
N GLY A 944 25.76 -26.06 1.22
CA GLY A 944 24.68 -26.93 1.70
C GLY A 944 24.54 -28.25 0.95
N CYS A 945 25.38 -28.49 -0.06
CA CYS A 945 25.34 -29.65 -0.95
C CYS A 945 26.73 -29.94 -1.51
N GLY A 946 26.85 -31.05 -2.25
CA GLY A 946 28.04 -31.40 -3.01
C GLY A 946 27.65 -31.76 -4.45
N TYR A 947 28.49 -31.36 -5.39
CA TYR A 947 28.22 -31.41 -6.83
C TYR A 947 29.06 -32.48 -7.51
N ARG A 948 28.43 -33.22 -8.42
CA ARG A 948 29.09 -34.14 -9.35
C ARG A 948 28.76 -33.77 -10.78
N TYR A 949 29.76 -33.76 -11.64
CA TYR A 949 29.58 -33.60 -13.08
C TYR A 949 29.59 -34.97 -13.73
N ARG A 950 28.48 -35.32 -14.40
CA ARG A 950 28.21 -36.66 -14.92
C ARG A 950 27.91 -36.61 -16.41
N LYS A 951 28.32 -37.64 -17.15
CA LYS A 951 28.20 -37.74 -18.61
C LYS A 951 27.29 -38.91 -19.02
N TRP A 952 26.41 -38.68 -20.00
CA TRP A 952 25.59 -39.68 -20.66
C TRP A 952 25.75 -39.61 -22.19
N ASN A 953 25.74 -40.77 -22.85
CA ASN A 953 25.70 -40.88 -24.30
C ASN A 953 24.28 -41.23 -24.76
N LEU A 954 23.67 -40.38 -25.56
CA LEU A 954 22.29 -40.52 -26.07
C LEU A 954 22.27 -41.03 -27.53
N GLY A 955 23.33 -41.71 -27.96
CA GLY A 955 23.52 -42.19 -29.33
C GLY A 955 24.08 -41.12 -30.27
N LYS A 956 23.81 -41.27 -31.57
CA LYS A 956 24.30 -40.34 -32.61
C LYS A 956 23.18 -39.43 -33.12
N ASN A 957 23.52 -38.20 -33.50
CA ASN A 957 22.63 -37.27 -34.20
C ASN A 957 22.49 -37.64 -35.69
N ALA A 958 21.62 -36.93 -36.42
CA ALA A 958 21.37 -37.16 -37.84
C ALA A 958 22.63 -37.05 -38.73
N ASN A 959 23.66 -36.32 -38.27
CA ASN A 959 24.94 -36.13 -38.96
C ASN A 959 26.02 -37.12 -38.47
N GLY A 960 25.66 -38.15 -37.70
CA GLY A 960 26.57 -39.20 -37.22
C GLY A 960 27.48 -38.83 -36.05
N LYS A 961 27.45 -37.58 -35.56
CA LYS A 961 28.18 -37.16 -34.33
C LYS A 961 27.48 -37.73 -33.08
N PRO A 962 28.22 -38.12 -32.01
CA PRO A 962 27.60 -38.53 -30.76
C PRO A 962 26.87 -37.35 -30.09
N ILE A 963 25.83 -37.65 -29.31
CA ILE A 963 25.17 -36.70 -28.40
C ILE A 963 25.58 -37.06 -26.98
N GLU A 964 26.35 -36.17 -26.37
CA GLU A 964 27.00 -36.37 -25.08
C GLU A 964 26.51 -35.29 -24.12
N VAL A 965 25.63 -35.70 -23.20
CA VAL A 965 25.00 -34.83 -22.21
C VAL A 965 25.87 -34.81 -20.96
N VAL A 966 26.36 -33.64 -20.60
CA VAL A 966 27.05 -33.33 -19.34
C VAL A 966 26.06 -32.64 -18.41
N CYS A 967 25.89 -33.20 -17.21
CA CYS A 967 24.97 -32.71 -16.20
C CYS A 967 25.71 -32.37 -14.90
N ARG A 968 25.49 -31.18 -14.34
CA ARG A 968 25.72 -30.96 -12.90
C ARG A 968 24.62 -31.64 -12.09
N THR A 969 24.99 -32.37 -11.05
CA THR A 969 24.07 -33.13 -10.20
C THR A 969 24.39 -32.89 -8.72
N GLU A 970 23.38 -32.90 -7.84
CA GLU A 970 23.54 -32.50 -6.43
C GLU A 970 23.23 -33.62 -5.41
N HIS A 971 24.04 -33.66 -4.34
CA HIS A 971 23.79 -34.44 -3.13
C HIS A 971 23.67 -33.54 -1.90
N ASP A 972 22.71 -33.82 -1.02
CA ASP A 972 22.47 -33.04 0.21
C ASP A 972 23.28 -33.58 1.42
N GLY A 973 23.75 -34.84 1.39
CA GLY A 973 24.51 -35.43 2.50
C GLY A 973 24.99 -36.86 2.23
N VAL A 974 25.55 -37.52 3.25
CA VAL A 974 25.99 -38.93 3.19
C VAL A 974 25.48 -39.76 4.37
N MET A 975 25.54 -41.09 4.28
CA MET A 975 25.39 -41.99 5.42
C MET A 975 26.34 -43.18 5.35
N ALA A 976 26.73 -43.72 6.51
CA ALA A 976 27.43 -45.00 6.57
C ALA A 976 26.46 -46.14 6.21
N GLY A 977 26.81 -46.85 5.13
CA GLY A 977 26.18 -48.07 4.67
C GLY A 977 26.48 -49.29 5.56
N PRO A 978 25.84 -50.44 5.31
CA PRO A 978 26.00 -51.63 6.14
C PRO A 978 27.42 -52.20 6.17
N SER A 979 28.24 -51.89 5.15
CA SER A 979 29.59 -52.43 4.99
C SER A 979 30.69 -51.41 5.40
N GLY A 980 30.31 -50.26 5.95
CA GLY A 980 31.21 -49.13 6.20
C GLY A 980 31.45 -48.22 4.99
N ASP A 981 30.79 -48.52 3.86
CA ASP A 981 30.76 -47.72 2.64
C ASP A 981 30.05 -46.37 2.84
N VAL A 982 30.48 -45.34 2.12
CA VAL A 982 29.84 -44.00 2.14
C VAL A 982 28.76 -43.96 1.08
N GLN A 983 27.51 -43.87 1.52
CA GLN A 983 26.32 -43.80 0.68
C GLN A 983 25.84 -42.36 0.53
N PHE A 984 25.53 -41.92 -0.70
CA PHE A 984 25.14 -40.56 -1.02
C PHE A 984 23.64 -40.37 -0.90
N LEU A 985 23.23 -39.22 -0.35
CA LEU A 985 21.84 -38.93 -0.02
C LEU A 985 21.33 -37.68 -0.73
N THR A 986 20.09 -37.78 -1.19
CA THR A 986 19.24 -36.63 -1.52
C THR A 986 18.20 -36.49 -0.41
N ILE A 987 18.06 -35.29 0.13
CA ILE A 987 17.22 -35.00 1.30
C ILE A 987 16.24 -33.91 0.92
N LYS A 988 14.94 -34.21 1.01
CA LYS A 988 13.84 -33.28 0.66
C LYS A 988 12.74 -33.38 1.70
N SER A 989 11.87 -32.37 1.77
CA SER A 989 10.71 -32.37 2.67
C SER A 989 9.41 -32.08 1.92
N PHE A 990 8.36 -32.82 2.27
CA PHE A 990 6.98 -32.43 2.04
C PHE A 990 6.52 -31.47 3.14
N ASN A 991 5.63 -30.54 2.80
CA ASN A 991 5.02 -29.63 3.76
C ASN A 991 3.52 -29.43 3.53
N GLU A 992 2.75 -29.51 4.61
CA GLU A 992 1.29 -29.31 4.68
C GLU A 992 0.96 -28.29 5.77
N TRP A 993 -0.15 -27.55 5.66
CA TRP A 993 -0.70 -26.81 6.80
C TRP A 993 -1.08 -27.74 7.97
N ASP A 994 -1.19 -27.23 9.19
CA ASP A 994 -1.63 -28.03 10.34
C ASP A 994 -3.06 -28.57 10.14
N SER A 995 -3.16 -29.90 10.04
CA SER A 995 -4.41 -30.66 9.90
C SER A 995 -5.40 -30.47 11.06
N SER A 996 -4.95 -30.03 12.23
CA SER A 996 -5.87 -29.67 13.33
C SER A 996 -6.68 -28.39 13.06
N GLN A 997 -6.28 -27.61 12.05
CA GLN A 997 -6.90 -26.34 11.66
C GLN A 997 -7.51 -26.38 10.25
N SER A 998 -7.51 -27.53 9.58
CA SER A 998 -7.86 -27.65 8.16
C SER A 998 -8.60 -28.96 7.83
N GLY A 999 -9.43 -28.96 6.78
CA GLY A 999 -10.34 -30.06 6.45
C GLY A 999 -9.73 -31.21 5.63
N GLY A 1000 -8.40 -31.25 5.51
CA GLY A 1000 -7.66 -32.07 4.55
C GLY A 1000 -7.35 -33.51 4.97
N VAL A 1001 -6.29 -34.06 4.37
CA VAL A 1001 -5.79 -35.41 4.66
C VAL A 1001 -4.96 -35.35 5.93
N ASP A 1002 -5.59 -35.54 7.09
CA ASP A 1002 -4.93 -35.38 8.38
C ASP A 1002 -3.63 -36.23 8.53
N TRP A 1003 -2.48 -35.60 8.30
CA TRP A 1003 -1.15 -36.20 8.46
C TRP A 1003 -0.93 -36.71 9.89
N ARG A 1004 -1.45 -36.04 10.92
CA ARG A 1004 -1.30 -36.46 12.32
C ARG A 1004 -2.01 -37.79 12.58
N VAL A 1005 -3.15 -38.04 11.94
CA VAL A 1005 -3.87 -39.31 12.06
C VAL A 1005 -3.28 -40.40 11.14
N LYS A 1006 -2.74 -40.03 9.97
CA LYS A 1006 -2.36 -41.00 8.92
C LYS A 1006 -0.88 -41.39 8.89
N LEU A 1007 0.05 -40.55 9.36
CA LEU A 1007 1.49 -40.88 9.34
C LEU A 1007 1.89 -42.00 10.32
N ASP A 1008 1.09 -42.30 11.34
CA ASP A 1008 1.37 -43.42 12.27
C ASP A 1008 0.97 -44.80 11.67
N GLY A 1009 -0.03 -44.85 10.78
CA GLY A 1009 -0.62 -46.13 10.31
C GLY A 1009 -0.80 -46.30 8.79
N GLN A 1010 -0.65 -45.23 8.00
CA GLN A 1010 -0.91 -45.20 6.56
C GLN A 1010 0.09 -44.29 5.80
N LYS A 1011 1.39 -44.28 6.18
CA LYS A 1011 2.44 -43.45 5.53
C LYS A 1011 2.41 -43.54 4.00
N GLY A 1012 2.26 -44.75 3.44
CA GLY A 1012 2.17 -44.96 2.00
C GLY A 1012 0.98 -44.27 1.32
N ALA A 1013 -0.15 -44.10 2.01
CA ALA A 1013 -1.31 -43.37 1.48
C ALA A 1013 -1.11 -41.85 1.50
N VAL A 1014 -0.39 -41.34 2.52
CA VAL A 1014 0.04 -39.94 2.56
C VAL A 1014 1.01 -39.66 1.41
N LEU A 1015 2.05 -40.48 1.26
CA LEU A 1015 3.01 -40.38 0.15
C LEU A 1015 2.32 -40.48 -1.22
N ALA A 1016 1.38 -41.41 -1.41
CA ALA A 1016 0.64 -41.53 -2.67
C ALA A 1016 -0.23 -40.30 -2.97
N THR A 1017 -0.75 -39.62 -1.95
CA THR A 1017 -1.50 -38.37 -2.11
C THR A 1017 -0.56 -37.24 -2.53
N GLU A 1018 0.60 -37.11 -1.88
CA GLU A 1018 1.63 -36.14 -2.28
C GLU A 1018 2.17 -36.40 -3.69
N ILE A 1019 2.35 -37.68 -4.06
CA ILE A 1019 2.72 -38.10 -5.43
C ILE A 1019 1.67 -37.65 -6.44
N LYS A 1020 0.38 -37.78 -6.15
CA LYS A 1020 -0.69 -37.33 -7.03
C LYS A 1020 -0.68 -35.80 -7.18
N ASN A 1021 -0.57 -35.07 -6.06
CA ASN A 1021 -0.68 -33.62 -6.03
C ASN A 1021 0.56 -32.90 -6.60
N ASN A 1022 1.76 -33.48 -6.45
CA ASN A 1022 3.04 -32.87 -6.79
C ASN A 1022 3.84 -33.64 -7.87
N SER A 1023 3.18 -34.50 -8.65
CA SER A 1023 3.78 -35.44 -9.63
C SER A 1023 4.91 -34.85 -10.50
N CYS A 1024 4.68 -33.70 -11.14
CA CYS A 1024 5.67 -33.03 -12.01
C CYS A 1024 6.93 -32.54 -11.26
N LYS A 1025 6.82 -32.24 -9.96
CA LYS A 1025 7.93 -31.74 -9.13
C LYS A 1025 8.66 -32.87 -8.42
N LEU A 1026 7.95 -33.93 -8.06
CA LEU A 1026 8.53 -35.14 -7.48
C LEU A 1026 9.44 -35.87 -8.48
N ALA A 1027 9.13 -35.80 -9.77
CA ALA A 1027 10.04 -36.21 -10.84
C ALA A 1027 11.42 -35.51 -10.77
N LYS A 1028 11.44 -34.19 -10.50
CA LYS A 1028 12.67 -33.39 -10.32
C LYS A 1028 13.47 -33.80 -9.09
N TRP A 1029 12.86 -34.51 -8.14
CA TRP A 1029 13.47 -34.94 -6.87
C TRP A 1029 13.81 -36.44 -6.85
N THR A 1030 13.80 -37.11 -8.00
CA THR A 1030 14.02 -38.56 -8.11
C THR A 1030 15.46 -39.00 -7.85
N ALA A 1031 16.43 -38.08 -7.78
CA ALA A 1031 17.84 -38.35 -7.48
C ALA A 1031 18.56 -39.37 -8.39
N LEU A 1032 17.91 -39.80 -9.49
CA LEU A 1032 18.45 -40.80 -10.41
C LEU A 1032 19.63 -40.27 -11.24
N LEU A 1033 19.58 -39.00 -11.66
CA LEU A 1033 20.67 -38.35 -12.41
C LEU A 1033 21.93 -38.22 -11.53
N ALA A 1034 21.75 -37.81 -10.28
CA ALA A 1034 22.82 -37.75 -9.27
C ALA A 1034 23.36 -39.13 -8.85
N ASN A 1035 22.60 -40.21 -9.11
CA ASN A 1035 22.91 -41.55 -8.66
C ASN A 1035 23.13 -41.63 -7.13
N SER A 1036 22.20 -41.04 -6.36
CA SER A 1036 22.15 -41.19 -4.90
C SER A 1036 21.79 -42.63 -4.51
N ASP A 1037 22.28 -43.12 -3.38
CA ASP A 1037 21.94 -44.45 -2.87
C ASP A 1037 20.55 -44.49 -2.21
N ALA A 1038 20.15 -43.39 -1.56
CA ALA A 1038 18.83 -43.26 -0.95
C ALA A 1038 18.30 -41.81 -0.97
N ILE A 1039 16.97 -41.70 -0.95
CA ILE A 1039 16.24 -40.44 -0.78
C ILE A 1039 15.63 -40.44 0.63
N LYS A 1040 15.84 -39.34 1.37
CA LYS A 1040 15.19 -39.08 2.66
C LYS A 1040 14.10 -38.03 2.47
N PHE A 1041 12.86 -38.40 2.74
CA PHE A 1041 11.71 -37.50 2.79
C PHE A 1041 11.36 -37.15 4.24
N GLY A 1042 11.27 -35.85 4.55
CA GLY A 1042 10.67 -35.33 5.78
C GLY A 1042 9.20 -34.97 5.58
N TYR A 1043 8.36 -35.19 6.58
CA TYR A 1043 7.00 -34.67 6.65
C TYR A 1043 6.96 -33.52 7.65
N VAL A 1044 6.91 -32.28 7.14
CA VAL A 1044 6.95 -31.06 7.96
C VAL A 1044 5.56 -30.42 8.01
N SER A 1045 4.92 -30.41 9.18
CA SER A 1045 3.67 -29.68 9.37
C SER A 1045 3.95 -28.22 9.68
N ARG A 1046 3.33 -27.34 8.89
CA ARG A 1046 3.44 -25.90 9.04
C ARG A 1046 2.52 -25.40 10.15
N VAL A 1047 3.13 -24.89 11.21
CA VAL A 1047 2.44 -24.34 12.40
C VAL A 1047 2.51 -22.81 12.47
N SER A 1048 3.42 -22.16 11.75
CA SER A 1048 3.70 -20.72 11.88
C SER A 1048 4.04 -20.07 10.54
N VAL A 1049 3.06 -19.36 9.98
CA VAL A 1049 3.10 -18.61 8.70
C VAL A 1049 4.30 -17.66 8.59
N ARG A 1050 4.78 -17.13 9.72
CA ARG A 1050 5.79 -16.07 9.78
C ARG A 1050 7.16 -16.57 10.22
N ASN A 1051 7.32 -17.87 10.49
CA ASN A 1051 8.58 -18.41 10.99
C ASN A 1051 8.78 -19.86 10.55
N SER A 1052 9.61 -20.03 9.52
CA SER A 1052 9.98 -21.33 8.97
C SER A 1052 10.69 -22.24 9.99
N ALA A 1053 11.28 -21.68 11.05
CA ALA A 1053 11.90 -22.42 12.15
C ALA A 1053 10.98 -22.60 13.38
N GLN A 1054 9.65 -22.54 13.19
CA GLN A 1054 8.65 -22.93 14.18
C GLN A 1054 7.69 -24.02 13.68
N HIS A 1055 8.00 -24.61 12.53
CA HIS A 1055 7.29 -25.78 12.02
C HIS A 1055 7.70 -27.07 12.74
N LEU A 1056 6.92 -28.13 12.58
CA LEU A 1056 7.14 -29.42 13.24
C LEU A 1056 7.47 -30.52 12.23
N ILE A 1057 8.60 -31.19 12.40
CA ILE A 1057 8.88 -32.45 11.72
C ILE A 1057 8.01 -33.53 12.39
N LEU A 1058 7.04 -34.08 11.66
CA LEU A 1058 6.14 -35.14 12.12
C LEU A 1058 6.71 -36.55 11.88
N GLY A 1059 7.75 -36.67 11.06
CA GLY A 1059 8.50 -37.91 10.85
C GLY A 1059 9.25 -37.93 9.52
N THR A 1060 10.01 -39.00 9.29
CA THR A 1060 10.74 -39.25 8.05
C THR A 1060 10.29 -40.54 7.36
N GLN A 1061 10.68 -40.66 6.09
CA GLN A 1061 10.65 -41.89 5.31
C GLN A 1061 11.88 -41.96 4.40
N GLN A 1062 12.46 -43.14 4.26
CA GLN A 1062 13.54 -43.44 3.32
C GLN A 1062 13.01 -44.28 2.16
N LEU A 1063 13.47 -44.02 0.94
CA LEU A 1063 13.21 -44.81 -0.26
C LEU A 1063 14.48 -44.91 -1.11
N ARG A 1064 14.64 -45.97 -1.90
CA ARG A 1064 15.66 -46.00 -2.97
C ARG A 1064 15.14 -45.20 -4.18
N PRO A 1065 15.99 -44.45 -4.91
CA PRO A 1065 15.57 -43.71 -6.11
C PRO A 1065 14.75 -44.52 -7.12
N VAL A 1066 15.17 -45.77 -7.37
CA VAL A 1066 14.50 -46.68 -8.31
C VAL A 1066 13.09 -47.06 -7.85
N GLU A 1067 12.91 -47.34 -6.55
CA GLU A 1067 11.59 -47.63 -5.96
C GLU A 1067 10.68 -46.41 -6.01
N PHE A 1068 11.24 -45.22 -5.73
CA PHE A 1068 10.50 -43.97 -5.80
C PHE A 1068 10.07 -43.65 -7.24
N ALA A 1069 10.94 -43.85 -8.23
CA ALA A 1069 10.63 -43.71 -9.65
C ALA A 1069 9.51 -44.68 -10.10
N GLN A 1070 9.52 -45.92 -9.61
CA GLN A 1070 8.44 -46.89 -9.83
C GLN A 1070 7.13 -46.43 -9.20
N ASN A 1071 7.15 -45.89 -7.97
CA ASN A 1071 5.95 -45.39 -7.28
C ASN A 1071 5.29 -44.21 -8.03
N ILE A 1072 6.07 -43.36 -8.71
CA ILE A 1072 5.55 -42.28 -9.58
C ILE A 1072 5.31 -42.74 -11.03
N SER A 1073 5.36 -44.05 -11.30
CA SER A 1073 5.20 -44.68 -12.63
C SER A 1073 6.17 -44.15 -13.71
N MET A 1074 7.36 -43.69 -13.33
CA MET A 1074 8.34 -43.11 -14.24
C MET A 1074 9.12 -44.19 -14.99
N ASN A 1075 9.12 -44.09 -16.32
CA ASN A 1075 9.96 -44.90 -17.20
C ASN A 1075 11.12 -44.01 -17.69
N MET A 1076 12.35 -44.40 -17.35
CA MET A 1076 13.56 -43.65 -17.71
C MET A 1076 13.84 -43.67 -19.22
N ASP A 1077 13.60 -44.79 -19.91
CA ASP A 1077 13.81 -44.89 -21.36
C ASP A 1077 12.87 -43.93 -22.12
N ASN A 1078 11.63 -43.76 -21.65
CA ASN A 1078 10.71 -42.74 -22.16
C ASN A 1078 11.23 -41.33 -21.89
N GLY A 1079 11.70 -41.04 -20.67
CA GLY A 1079 12.29 -39.76 -20.31
C GLY A 1079 13.50 -39.39 -21.18
N TRP A 1080 14.41 -40.35 -21.42
CA TRP A 1080 15.55 -40.17 -22.31
C TRP A 1080 15.11 -39.94 -23.75
N GLY A 1081 14.07 -40.64 -24.22
CA GLY A 1081 13.46 -40.39 -25.53
C GLY A 1081 12.91 -38.98 -25.69
N ILE A 1082 12.27 -38.44 -24.65
CA ILE A 1082 11.74 -37.06 -24.61
C ILE A 1082 12.90 -36.05 -24.65
N LEU A 1083 13.90 -36.21 -23.78
CA LEU A 1083 15.08 -35.33 -23.76
C LEU A 1083 15.82 -35.35 -25.10
N ARG A 1084 15.99 -36.53 -25.70
CA ARG A 1084 16.61 -36.72 -27.02
C ARG A 1084 15.86 -35.97 -28.12
N CYS A 1085 14.52 -36.03 -28.12
CA CYS A 1085 13.68 -35.28 -29.06
C CYS A 1085 13.89 -33.76 -28.92
N VAL A 1086 13.95 -33.25 -27.69
CA VAL A 1086 14.20 -31.83 -27.41
C VAL A 1086 15.58 -31.41 -27.92
N ILE A 1087 16.63 -32.19 -27.65
CA ILE A 1087 18.00 -31.93 -28.11
C ILE A 1087 18.08 -31.92 -29.64
N ASP A 1088 17.52 -32.93 -30.32
CA ASP A 1088 17.53 -32.99 -31.79
C ASP A 1088 16.75 -31.84 -32.45
N SER A 1089 15.75 -31.27 -31.76
CA SER A 1089 15.02 -30.09 -32.21
C SER A 1089 15.83 -28.81 -32.10
N CYS A 1090 16.50 -28.57 -30.97
CA CYS A 1090 17.40 -27.42 -30.80
C CYS A 1090 18.63 -27.54 -31.73
N MET A 1091 19.23 -28.72 -31.85
CA MET A 1091 20.40 -29.00 -32.71
C MET A 1091 20.10 -28.95 -34.22
N ARG A 1092 18.84 -28.78 -34.64
CA ARG A 1092 18.46 -28.50 -36.04
C ARG A 1092 18.45 -27.00 -36.38
N GLN A 1093 18.33 -26.12 -35.38
CA GLN A 1093 18.21 -24.68 -35.60
C GLN A 1093 19.58 -24.02 -35.80
N PRO A 1094 19.68 -22.84 -36.44
CA PRO A 1094 20.93 -22.06 -36.50
C PRO A 1094 21.60 -21.82 -35.14
N GLN A 1095 22.81 -21.24 -35.14
CA GLN A 1095 23.42 -20.80 -33.88
C GLN A 1095 22.62 -19.61 -33.33
N GLY A 1096 22.43 -19.55 -32.01
CA GLY A 1096 21.58 -18.53 -31.37
C GLY A 1096 20.90 -19.02 -30.08
N LYS A 1097 20.14 -18.12 -29.45
CA LYS A 1097 19.33 -18.38 -28.26
C LYS A 1097 17.89 -18.75 -28.66
N TYR A 1098 17.34 -19.80 -28.06
CA TYR A 1098 15.98 -20.29 -28.28
C TYR A 1098 15.25 -20.44 -26.94
N LEU A 1099 13.92 -20.46 -26.96
CA LEU A 1099 13.11 -20.69 -25.76
C LEU A 1099 12.26 -21.95 -25.91
N LEU A 1100 12.49 -22.93 -25.04
CA LEU A 1100 11.61 -24.07 -24.84
C LEU A 1100 10.58 -23.71 -23.77
N MET A 1101 9.29 -23.80 -24.11
CA MET A 1101 8.21 -23.48 -23.19
C MET A 1101 7.11 -24.53 -23.25
N LYS A 1102 6.73 -25.07 -22.09
CA LYS A 1102 5.53 -25.91 -22.01
C LYS A 1102 4.29 -25.04 -22.14
N ASP A 1103 3.42 -25.35 -23.09
CA ASP A 1103 2.21 -24.57 -23.30
C ASP A 1103 1.21 -24.74 -22.13
N PRO A 1104 0.50 -23.66 -21.76
CA PRO A 1104 -0.57 -23.68 -20.75
C PRO A 1104 -1.92 -24.26 -21.19
N GLN A 1105 -2.32 -24.01 -22.45
CA GLN A 1105 -3.67 -24.21 -22.97
C GLN A 1105 -3.81 -25.57 -23.67
N SER A 1106 -2.70 -26.06 -24.22
CA SER A 1106 -2.59 -27.28 -25.01
C SER A 1106 -1.49 -28.18 -24.44
N PRO A 1107 -1.61 -29.51 -24.55
CA PRO A 1107 -0.65 -30.46 -24.00
C PRO A 1107 0.56 -30.61 -24.94
N VAL A 1108 1.36 -29.54 -25.07
CA VAL A 1108 2.51 -29.46 -25.98
C VAL A 1108 3.70 -28.73 -25.33
N ILE A 1109 4.90 -28.94 -25.88
CA ILE A 1109 6.06 -28.05 -25.66
C ILE A 1109 6.31 -27.29 -26.96
N ARG A 1110 6.50 -25.97 -26.91
CA ARG A 1110 6.89 -25.16 -28.06
C ARG A 1110 8.34 -24.70 -27.95
N LEU A 1111 9.02 -24.68 -29.08
CA LEU A 1111 10.34 -24.09 -29.27
C LEU A 1111 10.17 -22.76 -30.02
N TYR A 1112 10.66 -21.65 -29.46
CA TYR A 1112 10.60 -20.31 -30.06
C TYR A 1112 11.97 -19.81 -30.49
N SER A 1113 12.01 -19.11 -31.62
CA SER A 1113 13.14 -18.26 -32.02
C SER A 1113 13.07 -16.93 -31.28
N LEU A 1114 14.22 -16.45 -30.79
CA LEU A 1114 14.35 -15.17 -30.09
C LEU A 1114 15.13 -14.18 -30.96
N PRO A 1115 14.71 -12.91 -31.06
CA PRO A 1115 15.56 -11.83 -31.57
C PRO A 1115 16.86 -11.65 -30.75
N GLU A 1116 17.89 -11.09 -31.36
CA GLU A 1116 19.10 -10.64 -30.65
C GLU A 1116 18.72 -9.60 -29.56
N GLY A 1117 19.41 -9.60 -28.42
CA GLY A 1117 19.11 -8.70 -27.29
C GLY A 1117 17.87 -9.04 -26.45
N THR A 1118 17.05 -10.04 -26.80
CA THR A 1118 15.73 -10.28 -26.16
C THR A 1118 15.74 -10.40 -24.62
N PHE A 1119 16.85 -10.86 -24.03
CA PHE A 1119 17.03 -11.03 -22.58
C PHE A 1119 18.30 -10.34 -22.04
N GLU A 1120 18.92 -9.45 -22.80
CA GLU A 1120 20.06 -8.66 -22.33
C GLU A 1120 19.54 -7.39 -21.63
N SER A 1121 20.01 -7.15 -20.41
CA SER A 1121 19.62 -5.97 -19.62
C SER A 1121 20.33 -4.71 -20.12
N GLU A 1122 19.69 -3.54 -20.01
CA GLU A 1122 20.20 -2.22 -20.41
C GLU A 1122 21.42 -1.70 -19.58
N GLN A 1123 22.19 -2.59 -18.97
CA GLN A 1123 23.41 -2.27 -18.21
C GLN A 1123 24.72 -2.63 -18.91
N GLU A 1124 24.70 -3.41 -20.01
CA GLU A 1124 25.92 -3.79 -20.75
C GLU A 1124 26.17 -2.96 -22.02
N SER A 1125 25.29 -2.02 -22.38
CA SER A 1125 25.38 -1.25 -23.63
C SER A 1125 26.08 0.11 -23.52
N SER A 1126 26.81 0.42 -22.44
CA SER A 1126 27.52 1.71 -22.26
C SER A 1126 29.04 1.65 -22.46
N ASP A 1127 29.66 0.47 -22.44
CA ASP A 1127 31.12 0.31 -22.58
C ASP A 1127 31.46 -0.38 -23.91
N GLY A 1128 31.88 0.38 -24.93
CA GLY A 1128 32.49 -0.26 -26.12
C GLY A 1128 32.42 0.41 -27.49
N GLN A 1129 32.05 1.69 -27.66
CA GLN A 1129 32.30 2.41 -28.92
C GLN A 1129 32.87 3.81 -28.68
N GLY A 1130 34.18 3.91 -28.79
CA GLY A 1130 34.95 5.14 -28.55
C GLY A 1130 36.44 4.94 -28.82
N GLY A 1131 36.78 4.47 -30.04
CA GLY A 1131 38.15 4.26 -30.49
C GLY A 1131 38.53 5.16 -31.67
N ASP A 1132 39.67 5.84 -31.49
CA ASP A 1132 40.58 6.45 -32.48
C ASP A 1132 40.29 7.82 -33.15
N SER A 1133 41.39 8.59 -33.22
CA SER A 1133 41.71 9.72 -34.11
C SER A 1133 40.97 11.07 -33.90
N ASP A 1134 41.61 12.25 -33.99
CA ASP A 1134 43.01 12.56 -34.31
C ASP A 1134 43.47 13.93 -33.76
N ASP A 1135 44.79 14.19 -33.80
CA ASP A 1135 45.42 15.49 -33.51
C ASP A 1135 45.14 16.57 -34.59
N ASN A 1136 44.59 17.73 -34.20
CA ASN A 1136 44.98 19.13 -34.56
C ASN A 1136 43.89 20.15 -34.20
#